data_AF-A0A7S4EUV2-F1
#
_entry.id   AF-A0A7S4EUV2-F1
#
_cell.length_a   1.000
_cell.length_b   1.000
_cell.length_c   1.000
_cell.angle_alpha   90.00
_cell.angle_beta   90.00
_cell.angle_gamma   90.00
#
_symmetry.space_group_name_H-M   'P 1'
#
loop_
_entity.id
_entity.type
_entity.pdbx_description
1 polymer ?
#
loop_
_entity_poly.entity_id
_entity_poly.type
_entity_poly.pdbx_seq_one_letter_code
_entity_poly.pdbx_strand_id
1 'polypeptide(L)'
;KMDDFKKPEPAAAESGAFESLESDFQEVLQELVGDKSLERFRAEYDNLHRALKKSHESEKRLIKKCRELNQEIVANAAKVQTALKLSQEDQNTIASLKKEIEKAWKMVDTAHEKEGRAKETINQLKLEIQNLSRLVEQGAGLSIGQENTVNELMRVKKELVKERDTQAALINQLKGEIDNYLAKIVAIDGDVAAANAEAAALKEVLSARKEEAEKEQARKERLERELKNLRSALEARQAEIKERTEAAARTMEVAKKTEVGLREEKGKTEKLAKEYEQTSAKLTKQLHEVEEALHTHSQLATESSQRHVELKLKRDEVSGVRNELVKLHKLAEMYDKKVEKTTAQREKLEGERDDERARVSKLEGDLESARTEREAERKSLEDTMRERDMLNKQLVKASGASQKQQDQVKVHENSRKNLEQEINGYKAEAHKQRKMIFLLEKEGDKYGTEAAEAHTKYAQALEEVKSRETSIIQLQKRIAEGEAKLKQQRGLYEAVRSDRNLYSKNLMESQEEIVDMKRKFKIMNHQIEQLKEEIHSKDTALVKEHFDHIKVEKEKENLREQLAKLRALGLKNEEYVGQFQSEMGRLNAIINEAEAERQRQKKECEIVVSERDILGTQLIRRNEELSLLYEKMRILASTLEKGESQFVERCKESNKLKVEIRDLQQEVYSLRGSVSSMETLRNEAFQLQRELLQERTKVRALSEELENPMNVHRWRKLEGSDPATFELVQKIHILQKRLIEKSDEVVDKEMLIKHKEKLYFELKNILARQPGPEVAEQLSVYQASLQEREKQMEQMGAELTLYQTQVSEYKQEISRINKELKEVKRKYFEQKKREQAMQETRRAERQPAIDSFVQESRATLQRFTGGGFNLNQPAS
;
A
#
# COMPACT_ATOMS: atom_id res chain seq x y z
N LYS A 1 -63.23 -47.36 -20.97
CA LYS A 1 -64.69 -47.31 -20.72
C LYS A 1 -64.88 -46.24 -19.67
N MET A 2 -65.49 -45.13 -20.06
CA MET A 2 -64.98 -43.78 -19.76
C MET A 2 -63.53 -43.67 -20.30
N ASP A 3 -63.25 -43.23 -21.53
CA ASP A 3 -63.95 -42.42 -22.55
C ASP A 3 -63.76 -40.89 -22.38
N ASP A 4 -63.68 -40.21 -23.53
CA ASP A 4 -63.01 -38.93 -23.80
C ASP A 4 -63.18 -37.78 -22.79
N PHE A 5 -62.04 -37.15 -22.45
CA PHE A 5 -61.97 -35.72 -22.19
C PHE A 5 -61.16 -35.03 -23.30
N LYS A 6 -61.84 -34.24 -24.14
CA LYS A 6 -61.17 -33.35 -25.11
C LYS A 6 -60.21 -32.42 -24.38
N LYS A 7 -59.02 -32.22 -24.94
CA LYS A 7 -58.17 -31.06 -24.58
C LYS A 7 -58.94 -29.77 -24.92
N PRO A 8 -58.97 -28.77 -24.04
CA PRO A 8 -59.31 -27.41 -24.46
C PRO A 8 -58.18 -26.86 -25.34
N GLU A 9 -58.54 -26.17 -26.41
CA GLU A 9 -57.59 -25.40 -27.22
C GLU A 9 -57.10 -24.16 -26.45
N PRO A 10 -55.91 -23.62 -26.77
CA PRO A 10 -55.35 -22.50 -26.02
C PRO A 10 -56.17 -21.23 -26.22
N ALA A 11 -56.67 -20.66 -25.12
CA ALA A 11 -57.36 -19.36 -25.04
C ALA A 11 -56.40 -18.17 -25.28
N ALA A 12 -55.74 -18.18 -26.44
CA ALA A 12 -54.92 -17.10 -26.98
C ALA A 12 -55.67 -16.31 -28.06
N ALA A 13 -56.61 -16.95 -28.79
CA ALA A 13 -57.41 -16.33 -29.83
C ALA A 13 -58.35 -15.23 -29.32
N GLU A 14 -58.83 -15.34 -28.07
CA GLU A 14 -59.84 -14.44 -27.50
C GLU A 14 -59.30 -13.04 -27.16
N SER A 15 -58.00 -12.88 -26.85
CA SER A 15 -57.44 -11.55 -26.48
C SER A 15 -57.44 -10.59 -27.69
N GLY A 16 -57.02 -11.09 -28.85
CA GLY A 16 -56.99 -10.28 -30.09
C GLY A 16 -58.39 -9.90 -30.58
N ALA A 17 -59.41 -10.71 -30.30
CA ALA A 17 -60.80 -10.39 -30.64
C ALA A 17 -61.33 -9.20 -29.83
N PHE A 18 -61.04 -9.13 -28.53
CA PHE A 18 -61.40 -7.97 -27.70
C PHE A 18 -60.60 -6.72 -28.09
N GLU A 19 -59.30 -6.86 -28.39
CA GLU A 19 -58.43 -5.74 -28.79
C GLU A 19 -58.86 -5.13 -30.15
N SER A 20 -59.33 -5.95 -31.10
CA SER A 20 -59.99 -5.45 -32.32
C SER A 20 -61.28 -4.70 -32.00
N LEU A 21 -62.16 -5.29 -31.17
CA LEU A 21 -63.44 -4.68 -30.84
C LEU A 21 -63.30 -3.34 -30.09
N GLU A 22 -62.30 -3.20 -29.22
CA GLU A 22 -61.98 -1.93 -28.56
C GLU A 22 -61.46 -0.86 -29.56
N SER A 23 -60.81 -1.27 -30.66
CA SER A 23 -60.47 -0.36 -31.76
C SER A 23 -61.75 0.13 -32.47
N ASP A 24 -62.62 -0.81 -32.89
CA ASP A 24 -63.87 -0.50 -33.59
C ASP A 24 -64.78 0.42 -32.76
N PHE A 25 -64.91 0.15 -31.45
CA PHE A 25 -65.66 0.99 -30.51
C PHE A 25 -65.07 2.41 -30.39
N GLN A 26 -63.74 2.56 -30.45
CA GLN A 26 -63.09 3.87 -30.39
C GLN A 26 -63.22 4.66 -31.71
N GLU A 27 -63.21 4.00 -32.86
CA GLU A 27 -63.42 4.62 -34.17
C GLU A 27 -64.84 5.17 -34.28
N VAL A 28 -65.87 4.36 -33.95
CA VAL A 28 -67.27 4.81 -33.90
C VAL A 28 -67.48 5.94 -32.87
N LEU A 29 -66.81 5.90 -31.72
CA LEU A 29 -66.85 7.00 -30.73
C LEU A 29 -66.18 8.30 -31.20
N GLN A 30 -65.30 8.25 -32.22
CA GLN A 30 -64.72 9.42 -32.88
C GLN A 30 -65.62 9.96 -34.00
N GLU A 31 -66.22 9.10 -34.83
CA GLU A 31 -67.20 9.54 -35.85
C GLU A 31 -68.39 10.27 -35.21
N LEU A 32 -68.91 9.73 -34.10
CA LEU A 32 -70.04 10.31 -33.35
C LEU A 32 -69.73 11.67 -32.69
N VAL A 33 -68.50 12.18 -32.73
CA VAL A 33 -68.16 13.54 -32.22
C VAL A 33 -68.69 14.65 -33.15
N GLY A 34 -68.89 14.35 -34.44
CA GLY A 34 -69.23 15.36 -35.44
C GLY A 34 -70.66 15.93 -35.33
N ASP A 35 -71.62 15.17 -34.81
CA ASP A 35 -73.03 15.52 -34.81
C ASP A 35 -73.64 15.60 -33.39
N LYS A 36 -73.98 16.82 -32.98
CA LYS A 36 -74.60 17.12 -31.68
C LYS A 36 -75.99 16.49 -31.48
N SER A 37 -76.67 16.07 -32.54
CA SER A 37 -77.93 15.33 -32.43
C SER A 37 -77.72 13.91 -31.90
N LEU A 38 -76.53 13.33 -32.11
CA LEU A 38 -76.17 11.97 -31.72
C LEU A 38 -75.45 11.88 -30.37
N GLU A 39 -75.19 12.99 -29.68
CA GLU A 39 -74.46 13.04 -28.40
C GLU A 39 -75.08 12.11 -27.32
N ARG A 40 -76.41 11.92 -27.33
CA ARG A 40 -77.09 10.93 -26.46
C ARG A 40 -76.75 9.48 -26.81
N PHE A 41 -76.72 9.13 -28.10
CA PHE A 41 -76.31 7.80 -28.55
C PHE A 41 -74.83 7.55 -28.24
N ARG A 42 -73.98 8.55 -28.46
CA ARG A 42 -72.55 8.51 -28.10
C ARG A 42 -72.33 8.25 -26.61
N ALA A 43 -73.10 8.90 -25.74
CA ALA A 43 -73.03 8.69 -24.29
C ALA A 43 -73.43 7.25 -23.89
N GLU A 44 -74.50 6.71 -24.45
CA GLU A 44 -74.91 5.32 -24.15
C GLU A 44 -73.99 4.28 -24.79
N TYR A 45 -73.36 4.59 -25.93
CA TYR A 45 -72.38 3.72 -26.58
C TYR A 45 -71.05 3.66 -25.81
N ASP A 46 -70.59 4.79 -25.22
CA ASP A 46 -69.47 4.80 -24.27
C ASP A 46 -69.83 4.10 -22.94
N ASN A 47 -71.06 4.27 -22.42
CA ASN A 47 -71.55 3.47 -21.29
C ASN A 47 -71.48 1.96 -21.59
N LEU A 48 -71.90 1.54 -22.78
CA LEU A 48 -71.85 0.15 -23.24
C LEU A 48 -70.40 -0.35 -23.39
N HIS A 49 -69.52 0.44 -23.98
CA HIS A 49 -68.09 0.12 -24.10
C HIS A 49 -67.44 -0.07 -22.73
N ARG A 50 -67.67 0.85 -21.79
CA ARG A 50 -67.17 0.74 -20.40
C ARG A 50 -67.73 -0.47 -19.68
N ALA A 51 -69.00 -0.81 -19.89
CA ALA A 51 -69.62 -2.01 -19.32
C ALA A 51 -68.99 -3.29 -19.89
N LEU A 52 -68.78 -3.36 -21.21
CA LEU A 52 -68.14 -4.49 -21.89
C LEU A 52 -66.68 -4.67 -21.44
N LYS A 53 -65.90 -3.58 -21.39
CA LYS A 53 -64.51 -3.60 -20.92
C LYS A 53 -64.40 -4.03 -19.46
N LYS A 54 -65.27 -3.52 -18.59
CA LYS A 54 -65.35 -3.94 -17.17
C LYS A 54 -65.76 -5.42 -17.04
N SER A 55 -66.63 -5.92 -17.93
CA SER A 55 -67.00 -7.34 -17.99
C SER A 55 -65.78 -8.19 -18.37
N HIS A 56 -65.11 -7.88 -19.47
CA HIS A 56 -63.93 -8.62 -19.93
C HIS A 56 -62.76 -8.56 -18.92
N GLU A 57 -62.54 -7.43 -18.24
CA GLU A 57 -61.58 -7.38 -17.13
C GLU A 57 -61.96 -8.27 -15.94
N SER A 58 -63.25 -8.46 -15.67
CA SER A 58 -63.73 -9.34 -14.59
C SER A 58 -63.61 -10.81 -14.99
N GLU A 59 -63.88 -11.14 -16.25
CA GLU A 59 -63.67 -12.44 -16.88
C GLU A 59 -62.18 -12.81 -16.90
N LYS A 60 -61.29 -11.92 -17.34
CA LYS A 60 -59.82 -12.11 -17.34
C LYS A 60 -59.29 -12.36 -15.92
N ARG A 61 -59.88 -11.70 -14.90
CA ARG A 61 -59.62 -11.96 -13.48
C ARG A 61 -60.16 -13.33 -13.01
N LEU A 62 -61.37 -13.72 -13.42
CA LEU A 62 -61.96 -15.03 -13.11
C LEU A 62 -61.17 -16.18 -13.77
N ILE A 63 -60.79 -16.07 -15.04
CA ILE A 63 -59.96 -17.05 -15.74
C ILE A 63 -58.60 -17.20 -15.05
N LYS A 64 -57.96 -16.10 -14.62
CA LYS A 64 -56.73 -16.16 -13.81
C LYS A 64 -56.97 -16.89 -12.48
N LYS A 65 -58.05 -16.54 -11.76
CA LYS A 65 -58.44 -17.17 -10.49
C LYS A 65 -58.72 -18.67 -10.64
N CYS A 66 -59.37 -19.09 -11.73
CA CYS A 66 -59.63 -20.50 -12.04
C CYS A 66 -58.35 -21.25 -12.41
N ARG A 67 -57.39 -20.62 -13.11
CA ARG A 67 -56.07 -21.23 -13.38
C ARG A 67 -55.26 -21.39 -12.10
N GLU A 68 -55.26 -20.39 -11.22
CA GLU A 68 -54.63 -20.44 -9.88
C GLU A 68 -55.25 -21.56 -9.02
N LEU A 69 -56.57 -21.57 -8.86
CA LEU A 69 -57.28 -22.61 -8.09
C LEU A 69 -57.09 -24.01 -8.67
N ASN A 70 -57.05 -24.16 -10.01
CA ASN A 70 -56.77 -25.47 -10.63
C ASN A 70 -55.32 -25.93 -10.39
N GLN A 71 -54.34 -25.01 -10.37
CA GLN A 71 -52.97 -25.32 -9.97
C GLN A 71 -52.89 -25.70 -8.48
N GLU A 72 -53.60 -25.02 -7.60
CA GLU A 72 -53.71 -25.37 -6.17
C GLU A 72 -54.38 -26.74 -5.96
N ILE A 73 -55.46 -27.05 -6.71
CA ILE A 73 -56.13 -28.35 -6.68
C ILE A 73 -55.19 -29.46 -7.14
N VAL A 74 -54.47 -29.29 -8.25
CA VAL A 74 -53.49 -30.29 -8.73
C VAL A 74 -52.33 -30.45 -7.74
N ALA A 75 -51.81 -29.35 -7.18
CA ALA A 75 -50.74 -29.39 -6.18
C ALA A 75 -51.19 -30.06 -4.87
N ASN A 76 -52.43 -29.83 -4.42
CA ASN A 76 -52.97 -30.45 -3.22
C ASN A 76 -53.37 -31.92 -3.46
N ALA A 77 -53.88 -32.27 -4.65
CA ALA A 77 -54.09 -33.67 -5.04
C ALA A 77 -52.76 -34.46 -5.04
N ALA A 78 -51.68 -33.86 -5.56
CA ALA A 78 -50.35 -34.45 -5.50
C ALA A 78 -49.88 -34.63 -4.04
N LYS A 79 -49.99 -33.59 -3.17
CA LYS A 79 -49.66 -33.71 -1.74
C LYS A 79 -50.46 -34.80 -1.03
N VAL A 80 -51.76 -34.91 -1.29
CA VAL A 80 -52.63 -35.96 -0.73
C VAL A 80 -52.21 -37.34 -1.23
N GLN A 81 -51.83 -37.48 -2.50
CA GLN A 81 -51.32 -38.74 -3.04
C GLN A 81 -49.97 -39.15 -2.41
N THR A 82 -49.08 -38.19 -2.15
CA THR A 82 -47.83 -38.43 -1.40
C THR A 82 -48.10 -38.79 0.06
N ALA A 83 -49.03 -38.12 0.73
CA ALA A 83 -49.42 -38.42 2.10
C ALA A 83 -50.10 -39.80 2.24
N LEU A 84 -50.90 -40.21 1.26
CA LEU A 84 -51.47 -41.56 1.19
C LEU A 84 -50.39 -42.62 0.98
N LYS A 85 -49.39 -42.37 0.13
CA LYS A 85 -48.23 -43.27 -0.02
C LYS A 85 -47.46 -43.42 1.28
N LEU A 86 -47.07 -42.30 1.90
CA LEU A 86 -46.37 -42.30 3.20
C LEU A 86 -47.19 -43.05 4.26
N SER A 87 -48.49 -42.76 4.40
CA SER A 87 -49.36 -43.47 5.35
C SER A 87 -49.52 -44.96 5.05
N GLN A 88 -49.34 -45.41 3.81
CA GLN A 88 -49.40 -46.82 3.43
C GLN A 88 -48.04 -47.52 3.57
N GLU A 89 -46.94 -46.80 3.36
CA GLU A 89 -45.57 -47.21 3.69
C GLU A 89 -45.42 -47.36 5.22
N ASP A 90 -45.93 -46.41 6.00
CA ASP A 90 -46.02 -46.47 7.47
C ASP A 90 -46.89 -47.62 7.98
N GLN A 91 -48.03 -47.91 7.33
CA GLN A 91 -48.82 -49.11 7.64
C GLN A 91 -48.00 -50.40 7.41
N ASN A 92 -47.19 -50.45 6.35
CA ASN A 92 -46.35 -51.60 6.04
C ASN A 92 -45.18 -51.76 7.02
N THR A 93 -44.53 -50.67 7.47
CA THR A 93 -43.50 -50.74 8.54
C THR A 93 -44.11 -51.03 9.91
N ILE A 94 -45.28 -50.50 10.25
CA ILE A 94 -46.01 -50.90 11.46
C ILE A 94 -46.38 -52.39 11.41
N ALA A 95 -46.76 -52.92 10.25
CA ALA A 95 -47.03 -54.35 10.07
C ALA A 95 -45.77 -55.22 10.16
N SER A 96 -44.63 -54.79 9.60
CA SER A 96 -43.36 -55.53 9.73
C SER A 96 -42.84 -55.51 11.16
N LEU A 97 -42.85 -54.34 11.83
CA LEU A 97 -42.45 -54.20 13.23
C LEU A 97 -43.33 -55.02 14.17
N LYS A 98 -44.66 -55.06 13.98
CA LYS A 98 -45.54 -55.97 14.73
C LYS A 98 -45.17 -57.45 14.52
N LYS A 99 -44.82 -57.83 13.29
CA LYS A 99 -44.39 -59.19 12.94
C LYS A 99 -43.00 -59.54 13.49
N GLU A 100 -42.15 -58.55 13.73
CA GLU A 100 -40.86 -58.71 14.40
C GLU A 100 -40.99 -58.75 15.92
N ILE A 101 -41.92 -57.97 16.50
CA ILE A 101 -42.32 -58.10 17.91
C ILE A 101 -42.90 -59.50 18.16
N GLU A 102 -43.76 -60.03 17.29
CA GLU A 102 -44.22 -61.43 17.40
C GLU A 102 -43.07 -62.45 17.35
N LYS A 103 -42.07 -62.24 16.48
CA LYS A 103 -40.88 -63.11 16.44
C LYS A 103 -40.05 -62.98 17.72
N ALA A 104 -39.89 -61.76 18.25
CA ALA A 104 -39.17 -61.51 19.49
C ALA A 104 -39.87 -62.19 20.67
N TRP A 105 -41.19 -62.04 20.81
CA TRP A 105 -41.99 -62.78 21.79
C TRP A 105 -41.84 -64.29 21.63
N LYS A 106 -41.98 -64.84 20.41
CA LYS A 106 -41.76 -66.29 20.17
C LYS A 106 -40.32 -66.74 20.44
N MET A 107 -39.32 -65.87 20.32
CA MET A 107 -37.94 -66.15 20.73
C MET A 107 -37.76 -66.07 22.26
N VAL A 108 -38.45 -65.17 22.95
CA VAL A 108 -38.54 -65.14 24.42
C VAL A 108 -39.27 -66.38 24.94
N ASP A 109 -40.41 -66.77 24.37
CA ASP A 109 -41.17 -67.98 24.73
C ASP A 109 -40.36 -69.25 24.48
N THR A 110 -39.72 -69.38 23.31
CA THR A 110 -38.89 -70.57 23.02
C THR A 110 -37.57 -70.57 23.78
N ALA A 111 -37.02 -69.42 24.17
CA ALA A 111 -35.98 -69.36 25.20
C ALA A 111 -36.55 -69.82 26.56
N HIS A 112 -37.73 -69.32 26.93
CA HIS A 112 -38.41 -69.65 28.17
C HIS A 112 -38.72 -71.14 28.27
N GLU A 113 -39.01 -71.83 27.18
CA GLU A 113 -39.12 -73.30 27.12
C GLU A 113 -37.77 -74.03 26.99
N LYS A 114 -36.79 -73.53 26.22
CA LYS A 114 -35.50 -74.22 25.95
C LYS A 114 -34.52 -74.11 27.08
N GLU A 115 -34.22 -72.88 27.48
CA GLU A 115 -33.48 -72.65 28.71
C GLU A 115 -34.36 -73.16 29.85
N GLY A 116 -35.69 -72.97 29.74
CA GLY A 116 -36.75 -73.71 30.45
C GLY A 116 -36.62 -75.23 30.46
N ARG A 117 -35.75 -75.77 29.62
CA ARG A 117 -35.27 -77.13 29.60
C ARG A 117 -33.82 -77.25 30.18
N ALA A 118 -33.50 -76.62 31.36
CA ALA A 118 -32.34 -76.88 32.28
C ALA A 118 -32.47 -76.99 33.92
N LYS A 119 -33.65 -77.08 34.61
CA LYS A 119 -34.02 -77.32 36.09
C LYS A 119 -34.43 -78.76 36.43
N GLU A 120 -35.41 -79.38 35.75
CA GLU A 120 -35.93 -80.72 36.09
C GLU A 120 -34.82 -81.76 36.07
N THR A 121 -34.17 -82.25 34.99
CA THR A 121 -32.79 -82.85 34.98
C THR A 121 -31.63 -81.99 35.56
N ILE A 122 -31.90 -81.12 36.56
CA ILE A 122 -30.99 -80.71 37.65
C ILE A 122 -31.62 -81.09 39.00
N ASN A 123 -32.93 -81.00 39.19
CA ASN A 123 -33.75 -81.58 40.27
C ASN A 123 -33.89 -83.12 40.18
N GLN A 124 -33.78 -83.68 38.97
CA GLN A 124 -33.86 -85.06 38.50
C GLN A 124 -32.44 -85.60 38.31
N LEU A 125 -31.45 -84.78 37.93
CA LEU A 125 -30.05 -85.12 38.26
C LEU A 125 -29.80 -85.07 39.78
N LYS A 126 -30.42 -84.17 40.55
CA LYS A 126 -30.38 -84.20 42.03
C LYS A 126 -31.11 -85.42 42.59
N LEU A 127 -32.26 -85.81 42.00
CA LEU A 127 -32.99 -87.03 42.39
C LEU A 127 -32.22 -88.29 41.99
N GLU A 128 -31.55 -88.31 40.84
CA GLU A 128 -30.65 -89.40 40.42
C GLU A 128 -29.40 -89.42 41.29
N ILE A 129 -28.82 -88.28 41.66
CA ILE A 129 -27.73 -88.19 42.66
C ILE A 129 -28.21 -88.73 44.02
N GLN A 130 -29.39 -88.33 44.51
CA GLN A 130 -29.96 -88.87 45.75
C GLN A 130 -30.24 -90.38 45.66
N ASN A 131 -30.77 -90.86 44.53
CA ASN A 131 -31.06 -92.28 44.32
C ASN A 131 -29.78 -93.11 44.16
N LEU A 132 -28.74 -92.58 43.51
CA LEU A 132 -27.42 -93.21 43.38
C LEU A 132 -26.66 -93.20 44.71
N SER A 133 -26.72 -92.12 45.49
CA SER A 133 -26.25 -92.11 46.89
C SER A 133 -26.92 -93.22 47.70
N ARG A 134 -28.23 -93.41 47.54
CA ARG A 134 -28.98 -94.49 48.22
C ARG A 134 -28.69 -95.90 47.66
N LEU A 135 -28.21 -96.03 46.42
CA LEU A 135 -27.85 -97.31 45.82
C LEU A 135 -26.44 -97.79 46.20
N VAL A 136 -25.55 -96.88 46.61
CA VAL A 136 -24.19 -97.20 47.06
C VAL A 136 -24.17 -97.75 48.49
N GLU A 137 -25.21 -97.50 49.30
CA GLU A 137 -25.30 -97.98 50.69
C GLU A 137 -25.82 -99.43 50.86
N GLN A 138 -26.22 -100.13 49.79
CA GLN A 138 -26.73 -101.51 49.86
C GLN A 138 -26.11 -102.43 48.80
N GLY A 139 -25.00 -103.07 49.15
CA GLY A 139 -24.26 -103.99 48.29
C GLY A 139 -24.36 -105.48 48.65
N ALA A 140 -24.26 -106.31 47.61
CA ALA A 140 -23.94 -107.75 47.59
C ALA A 140 -24.98 -108.78 48.09
N GLY A 141 -25.13 -109.85 47.30
CA GLY A 141 -25.89 -111.07 47.58
C GLY A 141 -25.94 -111.96 46.33
N LEU A 142 -25.51 -113.23 46.42
CA LEU A 142 -25.19 -114.10 45.26
C LEU A 142 -25.73 -115.53 45.46
N SER A 143 -25.77 -116.32 44.36
CA SER A 143 -25.73 -117.80 44.32
C SER A 143 -27.01 -118.58 44.74
N ILE A 144 -27.27 -119.85 44.34
CA ILE A 144 -26.76 -120.77 43.27
C ILE A 144 -27.78 -121.92 43.05
N GLY A 145 -27.67 -122.68 41.95
CA GLY A 145 -28.25 -124.04 41.79
C GLY A 145 -29.28 -124.14 40.65
N GLN A 146 -29.08 -124.79 39.50
CA GLN A 146 -28.39 -126.04 39.09
C GLN A 146 -29.16 -127.37 39.26
N GLU A 147 -30.43 -127.41 38.84
CA GLU A 147 -31.07 -128.65 38.36
C GLU A 147 -31.33 -128.66 36.83
N ASN A 148 -31.11 -127.52 36.15
CA ASN A 148 -31.46 -127.31 34.75
C ASN A 148 -30.60 -128.09 33.72
N THR A 149 -29.45 -128.65 34.11
CA THR A 149 -28.26 -128.85 33.24
C THR A 149 -28.50 -129.60 31.92
N VAL A 150 -29.44 -130.54 31.85
CA VAL A 150 -29.74 -131.29 30.61
C VAL A 150 -30.68 -130.53 29.66
N ASN A 151 -31.75 -129.93 30.18
CA ASN A 151 -32.61 -129.04 29.38
C ASN A 151 -31.86 -127.76 29.00
N GLU A 152 -30.97 -127.29 29.87
CA GLU A 152 -30.09 -126.17 29.62
C GLU A 152 -29.14 -126.43 28.47
N LEU A 153 -28.60 -127.64 28.27
CA LEU A 153 -27.77 -127.95 27.09
C LEU A 153 -28.55 -127.85 25.77
N MET A 154 -29.85 -128.16 25.76
CA MET A 154 -30.70 -127.93 24.58
C MET A 154 -31.15 -126.47 24.43
N ARG A 155 -31.31 -125.74 25.54
CA ARG A 155 -31.53 -124.29 25.54
C ARG A 155 -30.30 -123.55 25.02
N VAL A 156 -29.13 -123.81 25.60
CA VAL A 156 -27.79 -123.38 25.18
C VAL A 156 -27.49 -123.77 23.74
N LYS A 157 -27.91 -124.94 23.23
CA LYS A 157 -27.75 -125.22 21.79
C LYS A 157 -28.60 -124.29 20.90
N LYS A 158 -29.81 -123.93 21.31
CA LYS A 158 -30.64 -122.92 20.61
C LYS A 158 -30.13 -121.49 20.83
N GLU A 159 -29.57 -121.20 21.99
CA GLU A 159 -29.01 -119.89 22.34
C GLU A 159 -27.67 -119.67 21.65
N LEU A 160 -26.77 -120.66 21.58
CA LEU A 160 -25.55 -120.63 20.76
C LEU A 160 -25.85 -120.52 19.25
N VAL A 161 -26.94 -121.10 18.75
CA VAL A 161 -27.36 -120.88 17.34
C VAL A 161 -27.89 -119.45 17.16
N LYS A 162 -28.67 -118.92 18.11
CA LYS A 162 -29.09 -117.51 18.10
C LYS A 162 -27.90 -116.56 18.26
N GLU A 163 -26.91 -116.88 19.09
CA GLU A 163 -25.69 -116.11 19.29
C GLU A 163 -24.79 -116.19 18.07
N ARG A 164 -24.67 -117.34 17.41
CA ARG A 164 -24.05 -117.44 16.08
C ARG A 164 -24.74 -116.51 15.09
N ASP A 165 -26.07 -116.45 15.10
CA ASP A 165 -26.82 -115.65 14.13
C ASP A 165 -26.83 -114.14 14.48
N THR A 166 -26.83 -113.76 15.76
CA THR A 166 -26.61 -112.36 16.17
C THR A 166 -25.16 -111.95 15.99
N GLN A 167 -24.17 -112.83 16.19
CA GLN A 167 -22.76 -112.58 15.87
C GLN A 167 -22.54 -112.52 14.37
N ALA A 168 -23.21 -113.33 13.54
CA ALA A 168 -23.14 -113.24 12.09
C ALA A 168 -23.81 -111.96 11.57
N ALA A 169 -24.95 -111.56 12.14
CA ALA A 169 -25.57 -110.26 11.88
C ALA A 169 -24.66 -109.10 12.32
N LEU A 170 -24.05 -109.18 13.50
CA LEU A 170 -23.10 -108.19 14.01
C LEU A 170 -21.82 -108.15 13.18
N ILE A 171 -21.30 -109.27 12.70
CA ILE A 171 -20.14 -109.32 11.77
C ILE A 171 -20.50 -108.69 10.44
N ASN A 172 -21.72 -108.89 9.92
CA ASN A 172 -22.16 -108.23 8.69
C ASN A 172 -22.44 -106.73 8.90
N GLN A 173 -22.96 -106.33 10.07
CA GLN A 173 -23.07 -104.92 10.46
C GLN A 173 -21.68 -104.28 10.57
N LEU A 174 -20.76 -104.89 11.31
CA LEU A 174 -19.38 -104.41 11.48
C LEU A 174 -18.62 -104.37 10.14
N LYS A 175 -18.86 -105.31 9.21
CA LYS A 175 -18.36 -105.22 7.83
C LYS A 175 -18.94 -104.00 7.11
N GLY A 176 -20.25 -103.81 7.15
CA GLY A 176 -20.89 -102.62 6.57
C GLY A 176 -20.40 -101.32 7.21
N GLU A 177 -20.11 -101.31 8.51
CA GLU A 177 -19.47 -100.18 9.20
C GLU A 177 -18.03 -99.98 8.73
N ILE A 178 -17.23 -101.04 8.59
CA ILE A 178 -15.86 -101.01 8.04
C ILE A 178 -15.87 -100.47 6.60
N ASP A 179 -16.76 -100.95 5.73
CA ASP A 179 -16.90 -100.47 4.35
C ASP A 179 -17.28 -98.98 4.32
N ASN A 180 -18.18 -98.55 5.22
CA ASN A 180 -18.51 -97.13 5.40
C ASN A 180 -17.34 -96.31 5.97
N TYR A 181 -16.48 -96.87 6.82
CA TYR A 181 -15.27 -96.21 7.30
C TYR A 181 -14.18 -96.15 6.22
N LEU A 182 -14.00 -97.18 5.40
CA LEU A 182 -13.10 -97.18 4.24
C LEU A 182 -13.55 -96.15 3.19
N ALA A 183 -14.85 -96.07 2.89
CA ALA A 183 -15.39 -95.04 2.02
C ALA A 183 -15.17 -93.62 2.58
N LYS A 184 -15.28 -93.42 3.90
CA LYS A 184 -14.93 -92.15 4.56
C LYS A 184 -13.44 -91.86 4.51
N ILE A 185 -12.57 -92.86 4.68
CA ILE A 185 -11.11 -92.69 4.57
C ILE A 185 -10.75 -92.25 3.16
N VAL A 186 -11.27 -92.91 2.11
CA VAL A 186 -11.02 -92.51 0.70
C VAL A 186 -11.55 -91.11 0.40
N ALA A 187 -12.69 -90.72 0.97
CA ALA A 187 -13.19 -89.34 0.86
C ALA A 187 -12.27 -88.32 1.55
N ILE A 188 -11.84 -88.62 2.79
CA ILE A 188 -10.93 -87.77 3.56
C ILE A 188 -9.56 -87.66 2.88
N ASP A 189 -9.01 -88.75 2.33
CA ASP A 189 -7.76 -88.74 1.57
C ASP A 189 -7.90 -87.90 0.28
N GLY A 190 -9.07 -87.92 -0.36
CA GLY A 190 -9.42 -87.05 -1.48
C GLY A 190 -9.50 -85.57 -1.08
N ASP A 191 -10.17 -85.25 0.01
CA ASP A 191 -10.26 -83.89 0.57
C ASP A 191 -8.88 -83.38 1.01
N VAL A 192 -8.05 -84.23 1.60
CA VAL A 192 -6.66 -83.95 1.97
C VAL A 192 -5.79 -83.73 0.74
N ALA A 193 -5.96 -84.51 -0.34
CA ALA A 193 -5.26 -84.28 -1.60
C ALA A 193 -5.65 -82.94 -2.24
N ALA A 194 -6.95 -82.62 -2.25
CA ALA A 194 -7.46 -81.34 -2.74
C ALA A 194 -6.93 -80.15 -1.90
N ALA A 195 -6.99 -80.23 -0.58
CA ALA A 195 -6.48 -79.21 0.33
C ALA A 195 -4.95 -79.03 0.21
N ASN A 196 -4.20 -80.10 -0.05
CA ASN A 196 -2.76 -80.01 -0.32
C ASN A 196 -2.46 -79.34 -1.67
N ALA A 197 -3.25 -79.60 -2.71
CA ALA A 197 -3.13 -78.92 -4.00
C ALA A 197 -3.48 -77.42 -3.90
N GLU A 198 -4.55 -77.08 -3.18
CA GLU A 198 -4.92 -75.69 -2.89
C GLU A 198 -3.84 -74.99 -2.05
N ALA A 199 -3.30 -75.66 -1.02
CA ALA A 199 -2.19 -75.14 -0.22
C ALA A 199 -0.88 -74.97 -1.03
N ALA A 200 -0.67 -75.73 -2.10
CA ALA A 200 0.45 -75.54 -3.02
C ALA A 200 0.23 -74.31 -3.93
N ALA A 201 -0.94 -74.20 -4.56
CA ALA A 201 -1.30 -73.03 -5.38
C ALA A 201 -1.28 -71.73 -4.56
N LEU A 202 -1.80 -71.76 -3.33
CA LEU A 202 -1.74 -70.63 -2.40
C LEU A 202 -0.29 -70.25 -2.04
N LYS A 203 0.64 -71.20 -1.90
CA LYS A 203 2.07 -70.91 -1.67
C LYS A 203 2.71 -70.21 -2.86
N GLU A 204 2.41 -70.62 -4.09
CA GLU A 204 2.91 -69.95 -5.30
C GLU A 204 2.39 -68.50 -5.39
N VAL A 205 1.09 -68.29 -5.16
CA VAL A 205 0.50 -66.94 -5.09
C VAL A 205 1.14 -66.10 -3.97
N LEU A 206 1.41 -66.69 -2.80
CA LEU A 206 2.08 -66.00 -1.70
C LEU A 206 3.55 -65.66 -2.05
N SER A 207 4.24 -66.50 -2.83
CA SER A 207 5.59 -66.20 -3.34
C SER A 207 5.57 -65.05 -4.34
N ALA A 208 4.67 -65.09 -5.34
CA ALA A 208 4.52 -64.01 -6.31
C ALA A 208 4.16 -62.67 -5.65
N ARG A 209 3.27 -62.67 -4.65
CA ARG A 209 2.92 -61.46 -3.87
C ARG A 209 4.06 -60.97 -2.98
N LYS A 210 4.95 -61.85 -2.48
CA LYS A 210 6.17 -61.42 -1.78
C LYS A 210 7.14 -60.72 -2.72
N GLU A 211 7.44 -61.30 -3.87
CA GLU A 211 8.30 -60.65 -4.87
C GLU A 211 7.75 -59.29 -5.33
N GLU A 212 6.44 -59.19 -5.53
CA GLU A 212 5.76 -57.94 -5.90
C GLU A 212 5.86 -56.89 -4.78
N ALA A 213 5.67 -57.30 -3.53
CA ALA A 213 5.86 -56.44 -2.37
C ALA A 213 7.32 -56.00 -2.17
N GLU A 214 8.30 -56.87 -2.42
CA GLU A 214 9.73 -56.54 -2.38
C GLU A 214 10.13 -55.56 -3.50
N LYS A 215 9.59 -55.75 -4.72
CA LYS A 215 9.79 -54.83 -5.85
C LYS A 215 9.22 -53.44 -5.53
N GLU A 216 8.01 -53.36 -4.97
CA GLU A 216 7.39 -52.08 -4.63
C GLU A 216 7.99 -51.43 -3.36
N GLN A 217 8.49 -52.21 -2.40
CA GLN A 217 9.28 -51.71 -1.27
C GLN A 217 10.64 -51.14 -1.75
N ALA A 218 11.34 -51.80 -2.66
CA ALA A 218 12.57 -51.28 -3.26
C ALA A 218 12.32 -49.99 -4.07
N ARG A 219 11.18 -49.90 -4.76
CA ARG A 219 10.70 -48.69 -5.45
C ARG A 219 10.39 -47.57 -4.47
N LYS A 220 9.69 -47.87 -3.37
CA LYS A 220 9.40 -46.93 -2.28
C LYS A 220 10.69 -46.40 -1.65
N GLU A 221 11.64 -47.24 -1.29
CA GLU A 221 12.92 -46.79 -0.73
C GLU A 221 13.73 -45.92 -1.69
N ARG A 222 13.64 -46.20 -3.00
CA ARG A 222 14.22 -45.31 -4.03
C ARG A 222 13.53 -43.95 -4.02
N LEU A 223 12.20 -43.90 -4.00
CA LEU A 223 11.43 -42.65 -3.92
C LEU A 223 11.65 -41.91 -2.60
N GLU A 224 11.84 -42.60 -1.48
CA GLU A 224 12.20 -42.02 -0.18
C GLU A 224 13.62 -41.43 -0.19
N ARG A 225 14.58 -42.07 -0.88
CA ARG A 225 15.93 -41.52 -1.12
C ARG A 225 15.88 -40.30 -2.05
N GLU A 226 15.09 -40.33 -3.12
CA GLU A 226 14.88 -39.19 -4.02
C GLU A 226 14.19 -38.02 -3.29
N LEU A 227 13.17 -38.29 -2.46
CA LEU A 227 12.52 -37.30 -1.59
C LEU A 227 13.46 -36.73 -0.53
N LYS A 228 14.32 -37.55 0.10
CA LYS A 228 15.31 -37.08 1.07
C LYS A 228 16.34 -36.14 0.41
N ASN A 229 16.82 -36.50 -0.78
CA ASN A 229 17.73 -35.67 -1.56
C ASN A 229 17.05 -34.34 -1.96
N LEU A 230 15.82 -34.39 -2.47
CA LEU A 230 15.04 -33.19 -2.81
C LEU A 230 14.77 -32.30 -1.59
N ARG A 231 14.45 -32.87 -0.43
CA ARG A 231 14.32 -32.11 0.83
C ARG A 231 15.63 -31.42 1.22
N SER A 232 16.76 -32.13 1.19
CA SER A 232 18.07 -31.52 1.50
C SER A 232 18.47 -30.42 0.52
N ALA A 233 18.14 -30.57 -0.77
CA ALA A 233 18.36 -29.53 -1.78
C ALA A 233 17.44 -28.32 -1.57
N LEU A 234 16.18 -28.55 -1.16
CA LEU A 234 15.23 -27.49 -0.84
C LEU A 234 15.63 -26.75 0.44
N GLU A 235 16.06 -27.46 1.49
CA GLU A 235 16.62 -26.88 2.72
C GLU A 235 17.88 -26.03 2.42
N ALA A 236 18.80 -26.53 1.58
CA ALA A 236 19.98 -25.77 1.15
C ALA A 236 19.60 -24.50 0.38
N ARG A 237 18.63 -24.57 -0.55
CA ARG A 237 18.11 -23.38 -1.24
C ARG A 237 17.36 -22.44 -0.28
N GLN A 238 16.65 -22.96 0.72
CA GLN A 238 15.97 -22.14 1.73
C GLN A 238 16.98 -21.41 2.63
N ALA A 239 18.12 -22.02 2.94
CA ALA A 239 19.23 -21.40 3.64
C ALA A 239 19.92 -20.32 2.77
N GLU A 240 20.19 -20.61 1.50
CA GLU A 240 20.73 -19.62 0.55
C GLU A 240 19.77 -18.43 0.35
N ILE A 241 18.45 -18.67 0.26
CA ILE A 241 17.43 -17.62 0.21
C ILE A 241 17.44 -16.78 1.51
N LYS A 242 17.58 -17.39 2.69
CA LYS A 242 17.75 -16.66 3.96
C LYS A 242 19.00 -15.78 3.94
N GLU A 243 20.15 -16.34 3.57
CA GLU A 243 21.41 -15.58 3.48
C GLU A 243 21.29 -14.40 2.49
N ARG A 244 20.68 -14.63 1.33
CA ARG A 244 20.43 -13.59 0.31
C ARG A 244 19.45 -12.52 0.78
N THR A 245 18.39 -12.89 1.51
CA THR A 245 17.41 -11.93 2.05
C THR A 245 17.98 -11.14 3.22
N GLU A 246 18.79 -11.74 4.08
CA GLU A 246 19.56 -11.00 5.08
C GLU A 246 20.61 -10.08 4.46
N ALA A 247 21.31 -10.53 3.41
CA ALA A 247 22.26 -9.68 2.67
C ALA A 247 21.53 -8.49 2.02
N ALA A 248 20.36 -8.71 1.44
CA ALA A 248 19.51 -7.65 0.90
C ALA A 248 18.97 -6.70 1.99
N ALA A 249 18.62 -7.23 3.18
CA ALA A 249 18.23 -6.40 4.32
C ALA A 249 19.42 -5.54 4.81
N ARG A 250 20.62 -6.11 4.91
CA ARG A 250 21.86 -5.40 5.27
C ARG A 250 22.20 -4.31 4.25
N THR A 251 22.11 -4.57 2.94
CA THR A 251 22.35 -3.53 1.92
C THR A 251 21.24 -2.48 1.89
N MET A 252 19.98 -2.85 2.13
CA MET A 252 18.86 -1.90 2.26
C MET A 252 18.99 -1.01 3.50
N GLU A 253 19.53 -1.52 4.61
CA GLU A 253 19.81 -0.73 5.81
C GLU A 253 20.99 0.23 5.60
N VAL A 254 22.04 -0.21 4.90
CA VAL A 254 23.14 0.67 4.46
C VAL A 254 22.62 1.75 3.51
N ALA A 255 21.77 1.39 2.53
CA ALA A 255 21.16 2.32 1.61
C ALA A 255 20.27 3.35 2.33
N LYS A 256 19.48 2.94 3.33
CA LYS A 256 18.73 3.89 4.18
C LYS A 256 19.66 4.81 4.97
N LYS A 257 20.80 4.32 5.48
CA LYS A 257 21.77 5.16 6.20
C LYS A 257 22.46 6.17 5.28
N THR A 258 22.82 5.78 4.05
CA THR A 258 23.37 6.72 3.07
C THR A 258 22.32 7.68 2.51
N GLU A 259 21.06 7.26 2.35
CA GLU A 259 19.94 8.12 1.97
C GLU A 259 19.61 9.16 3.05
N VAL A 260 19.61 8.75 4.34
CA VAL A 260 19.48 9.67 5.47
C VAL A 260 20.67 10.64 5.51
N GLY A 261 21.91 10.16 5.37
CA GLY A 261 23.10 11.01 5.31
C GLY A 261 23.05 12.01 4.13
N LEU A 262 22.63 11.57 2.94
CA LEU A 262 22.44 12.44 1.78
C LEU A 262 21.33 13.48 2.02
N ARG A 263 20.28 13.12 2.78
CA ARG A 263 19.19 14.02 3.18
C ARG A 263 19.62 15.02 4.25
N GLU A 264 20.52 14.63 5.15
CA GLU A 264 21.17 15.53 6.12
C GLU A 264 22.13 16.50 5.44
N GLU A 265 22.96 16.05 4.49
CA GLU A 265 23.84 16.93 3.71
C GLU A 265 23.05 17.84 2.76
N LYS A 266 21.95 17.37 2.17
CA LYS A 266 20.98 18.25 1.48
C LYS A 266 20.33 19.25 2.43
N GLY A 267 19.98 18.83 3.65
CA GLY A 267 19.46 19.73 4.68
C GLY A 267 20.48 20.77 5.16
N LYS A 268 21.78 20.44 5.19
CA LYS A 268 22.88 21.37 5.50
C LYS A 268 23.14 22.33 4.34
N THR A 269 23.16 21.84 3.10
CA THR A 269 23.35 22.69 1.91
C THR A 269 22.14 23.58 1.63
N GLU A 270 20.91 23.12 1.87
CA GLU A 270 19.73 24.00 1.87
C GLU A 270 19.76 25.05 2.98
N LYS A 271 20.27 24.72 4.17
CA LYS A 271 20.45 25.70 5.26
C LYS A 271 21.51 26.72 4.90
N LEU A 272 22.68 26.29 4.45
CA LEU A 272 23.74 27.19 3.98
C LEU A 272 23.30 28.03 2.78
N ALA A 273 22.49 27.48 1.85
CA ALA A 273 21.89 28.24 0.77
C ALA A 273 20.87 29.27 1.29
N LYS A 274 20.02 28.92 2.26
CA LYS A 274 19.09 29.87 2.89
C LYS A 274 19.78 30.90 3.77
N GLU A 275 20.90 30.56 4.41
CA GLU A 275 21.75 31.48 5.17
C GLU A 275 22.51 32.41 4.22
N TYR A 276 22.94 31.92 3.05
CA TYR A 276 23.51 32.72 1.97
C TYR A 276 22.46 33.63 1.31
N GLU A 277 21.27 33.13 1.00
CA GLU A 277 20.13 33.94 0.52
C GLU A 277 19.72 34.97 1.56
N GLN A 278 19.66 34.63 2.86
CA GLN A 278 19.32 35.59 3.91
C GLN A 278 20.44 36.60 4.17
N THR A 279 21.72 36.25 4.02
CA THR A 279 22.82 37.22 4.16
C THR A 279 22.97 38.08 2.90
N SER A 280 22.77 37.51 1.71
CA SER A 280 22.68 38.24 0.44
C SER A 280 21.47 39.18 0.42
N ALA A 281 20.29 38.72 0.83
CA ALA A 281 19.09 39.55 0.95
C ALA A 281 19.20 40.59 2.08
N LYS A 282 19.91 40.30 3.19
CA LYS A 282 20.26 41.32 4.18
C LYS A 282 21.27 42.32 3.62
N LEU A 283 22.23 41.88 2.81
CA LEU A 283 23.23 42.77 2.20
C LEU A 283 22.59 43.66 1.12
N THR A 284 21.72 43.15 0.25
CA THR A 284 20.96 43.98 -0.69
C THR A 284 19.92 44.83 0.03
N LYS A 285 19.28 44.35 1.09
CA LYS A 285 18.40 45.18 1.91
C LYS A 285 19.16 46.25 2.69
N GLN A 286 20.40 46.01 3.14
CA GLN A 286 21.24 47.02 3.77
C GLN A 286 21.85 47.99 2.76
N LEU A 287 22.23 47.54 1.56
CA LEU A 287 22.60 48.42 0.46
C LEU A 287 21.42 49.30 0.05
N HIS A 288 20.21 48.73 -0.04
CA HIS A 288 19.00 49.48 -0.33
C HIS A 288 18.60 50.40 0.83
N GLU A 289 18.73 49.97 2.10
CA GLU A 289 18.54 50.84 3.27
C GLU A 289 19.61 51.95 3.34
N VAL A 290 20.81 51.76 2.78
CA VAL A 290 21.85 52.79 2.66
C VAL A 290 21.60 53.71 1.47
N GLU A 291 21.09 53.20 0.34
CA GLU A 291 20.64 53.99 -0.80
C GLU A 291 19.39 54.81 -0.45
N GLU A 292 18.42 54.20 0.24
CA GLU A 292 17.27 54.87 0.85
C GLU A 292 17.71 55.80 1.97
N ALA A 293 18.72 55.48 2.79
CA ALA A 293 19.25 56.44 3.77
C ALA A 293 19.97 57.62 3.12
N LEU A 294 20.69 57.43 2.01
CA LEU A 294 21.31 58.51 1.24
C LEU A 294 20.27 59.34 0.49
N HIS A 295 19.26 58.69 -0.11
CA HIS A 295 18.17 59.35 -0.80
C HIS A 295 17.27 60.09 0.19
N THR A 296 16.92 59.48 1.31
CA THR A 296 16.19 60.15 2.40
C THR A 296 17.05 61.13 3.17
N HIS A 297 18.39 61.05 3.21
CA HIS A 297 19.23 62.13 3.76
C HIS A 297 19.32 63.31 2.77
N SER A 298 19.29 63.06 1.46
CA SER A 298 19.21 64.12 0.43
C SER A 298 17.82 64.78 0.41
N GLN A 299 16.75 63.97 0.44
CA GLN A 299 15.39 64.43 0.63
C GLN A 299 15.20 65.09 2.00
N LEU A 300 15.77 64.61 3.10
CA LEU A 300 15.71 65.26 4.41
C LEU A 300 16.66 66.44 4.52
N ALA A 301 17.67 66.62 3.67
CA ALA A 301 18.41 67.88 3.59
C ALA A 301 17.57 68.98 2.90
N THR A 302 16.90 68.61 1.80
CA THR A 302 15.99 69.51 1.07
C THR A 302 14.68 69.77 1.82
N GLU A 303 14.04 68.73 2.37
CA GLU A 303 12.93 68.81 3.32
C GLU A 303 13.34 69.39 4.68
N SER A 304 14.60 69.34 5.14
CA SER A 304 15.01 70.10 6.34
C SER A 304 15.11 71.58 6.03
N SER A 305 15.63 71.94 4.85
CA SER A 305 15.58 73.33 4.36
C SER A 305 14.13 73.83 4.25
N GLN A 306 13.24 73.05 3.61
CA GLN A 306 11.82 73.38 3.48
C GLN A 306 11.09 73.34 4.84
N ARG A 307 11.31 72.32 5.68
CA ARG A 307 10.74 72.25 7.05
C ARG A 307 11.38 73.24 8.01
N HIS A 308 12.51 73.87 7.73
CA HIS A 308 12.96 75.03 8.52
C HIS A 308 12.06 76.25 8.26
N VAL A 309 11.47 76.33 7.05
CA VAL A 309 10.41 77.29 6.72
C VAL A 309 9.05 76.81 7.24
N GLU A 310 8.66 75.56 7.01
CA GLU A 310 7.36 75.04 7.47
C GLU A 310 7.26 74.89 8.98
N LEU A 311 8.30 74.47 9.72
CA LEU A 311 8.29 74.46 11.19
C LEU A 311 8.22 75.87 11.78
N LYS A 312 8.49 76.91 10.98
CA LYS A 312 8.22 78.30 11.38
C LYS A 312 6.72 78.58 11.37
N LEU A 313 5.98 78.05 10.39
CA LEU A 313 4.52 78.17 10.25
C LEU A 313 3.76 77.17 11.14
N LYS A 314 4.17 75.90 11.17
CA LYS A 314 3.55 74.82 11.94
C LYS A 314 3.81 74.90 13.44
N ARG A 315 4.87 75.58 13.89
CA ARG A 315 5.04 75.86 15.34
C ARG A 315 3.91 76.73 15.87
N ASP A 316 3.36 77.61 15.05
CA ASP A 316 2.21 78.44 15.41
C ASP A 316 0.92 77.59 15.41
N GLU A 317 0.67 76.78 14.38
CA GLU A 317 -0.50 75.88 14.30
C GLU A 317 -0.54 74.79 15.41
N VAL A 318 0.60 74.19 15.75
CA VAL A 318 0.70 73.09 16.74
C VAL A 318 0.32 73.56 18.16
N SER A 319 0.29 74.87 18.42
CA SER A 319 -0.27 75.44 19.65
C SER A 319 -1.79 75.19 19.79
N GLY A 320 -2.53 75.14 18.68
CA GLY A 320 -3.98 74.97 18.66
C GLY A 320 -4.43 73.52 18.88
N VAL A 321 -3.99 72.61 18.00
CA VAL A 321 -4.46 71.22 17.91
C VAL A 321 -4.20 70.43 19.20
N ARG A 322 -3.18 70.80 19.97
CA ARG A 322 -2.81 70.16 21.25
C ARG A 322 -3.94 70.20 22.30
N ASN A 323 -4.91 71.11 22.16
CA ASN A 323 -6.05 71.27 23.06
C ASN A 323 -7.25 70.35 22.76
N GLU A 324 -7.26 69.68 21.61
CA GLU A 324 -8.41 68.85 21.19
C GLU A 324 -8.22 67.37 21.51
N LEU A 325 -7.00 66.85 21.34
CA LEU A 325 -6.68 65.42 21.46
C LEU A 325 -6.96 64.84 22.87
N VAL A 326 -6.87 65.68 23.91
CA VAL A 326 -7.19 65.33 25.31
C VAL A 326 -8.65 64.88 25.50
N LYS A 327 -9.57 65.26 24.61
CA LYS A 327 -11.01 64.96 24.74
C LYS A 327 -11.39 63.55 24.28
N LEU A 328 -10.68 62.99 23.30
CA LEU A 328 -11.03 61.70 22.68
C LEU A 328 -10.54 60.48 23.48
N HIS A 329 -9.41 60.60 24.19
CA HIS A 329 -8.78 59.47 24.89
C HIS A 329 -9.67 58.83 25.97
N LYS A 330 -10.57 59.62 26.59
CA LYS A 330 -11.42 59.19 27.71
C LYS A 330 -12.61 58.28 27.35
N LEU A 331 -12.89 58.04 26.06
CA LEU A 331 -14.04 57.21 25.66
C LEU A 331 -13.70 55.71 25.51
N ALA A 332 -12.42 55.35 25.40
CA ALA A 332 -12.00 53.97 25.11
C ALA A 332 -12.00 53.07 26.35
N GLU A 333 -11.55 53.57 27.51
CA GLU A 333 -11.31 52.78 28.74
C GLU A 333 -12.56 52.13 29.37
N MET A 334 -13.77 52.42 28.86
CA MET A 334 -15.03 51.94 29.43
C MET A 334 -15.46 50.55 28.95
N TYR A 335 -14.93 50.03 27.85
CA TYR A 335 -15.47 48.80 27.23
C TYR A 335 -14.77 47.50 27.64
N ASP A 336 -13.47 47.52 27.97
CA ASP A 336 -12.70 46.28 28.24
C ASP A 336 -13.15 45.55 29.52
N LYS A 337 -13.60 46.28 30.54
CA LYS A 337 -13.92 45.77 31.90
C LYS A 337 -15.16 44.88 32.00
N LYS A 338 -15.63 44.30 30.89
CA LYS A 338 -16.87 43.51 30.83
C LYS A 338 -16.69 42.06 30.37
N VAL A 339 -15.49 41.67 29.91
CA VAL A 339 -15.23 40.32 29.35
C VAL A 339 -14.59 39.36 30.36
N GLU A 340 -13.83 39.86 31.35
CA GLU A 340 -13.07 39.05 32.33
C GLU A 340 -13.92 38.19 33.28
N LYS A 341 -15.25 38.28 33.24
CA LYS A 341 -16.14 37.76 34.30
C LYS A 341 -16.83 36.41 33.99
N THR A 342 -16.72 35.88 32.77
CA THR A 342 -17.46 34.68 32.32
C THR A 342 -16.61 33.43 32.12
N THR A 343 -15.28 33.51 32.18
CA THR A 343 -14.38 32.37 31.98
C THR A 343 -14.21 31.49 33.24
N ALA A 344 -14.28 32.08 34.43
CA ALA A 344 -13.86 31.47 35.70
C ALA A 344 -14.86 30.49 36.36
N GLN A 345 -15.73 29.81 35.61
CA GLN A 345 -16.77 28.92 36.18
C GLN A 345 -16.89 27.51 35.58
N ARG A 346 -16.11 27.14 34.55
CA ARG A 346 -16.18 25.79 33.95
C ARG A 346 -15.12 24.80 34.46
N GLU A 347 -13.98 25.28 34.96
CA GLU A 347 -12.81 24.48 35.39
C GLU A 347 -13.02 23.66 36.69
N LYS A 348 -14.28 23.37 37.07
CA LYS A 348 -14.65 22.76 38.36
C LYS A 348 -15.49 21.48 38.27
N LEU A 349 -15.74 20.94 37.08
CA LEU A 349 -16.62 19.77 36.87
C LEU A 349 -15.94 18.56 36.21
N GLU A 350 -14.63 18.61 35.96
CA GLU A 350 -13.88 17.51 35.31
C GLU A 350 -13.09 16.63 36.32
N GLY A 351 -13.28 16.82 37.63
CA GLY A 351 -12.43 16.23 38.67
C GLY A 351 -12.99 15.08 39.53
N GLU A 352 -14.30 14.77 39.47
CA GLU A 352 -14.95 13.91 40.51
C GLU A 352 -15.63 12.63 39.98
N ARG A 353 -15.48 12.30 38.69
CA ARG A 353 -16.15 11.13 38.09
C ARG A 353 -15.36 9.82 38.20
N ASP A 354 -14.03 9.89 38.20
CA ASP A 354 -13.21 8.73 37.82
C ASP A 354 -12.83 7.79 38.99
N ASP A 355 -13.13 8.18 40.23
CA ASP A 355 -12.79 7.39 41.44
C ASP A 355 -13.80 6.30 41.85
N GLU A 356 -15.07 6.35 41.38
CA GLU A 356 -16.17 5.55 41.98
C GLU A 356 -16.85 4.51 41.06
N ARG A 357 -16.14 3.96 40.06
CA ARG A 357 -16.54 2.68 39.42
C ARG A 357 -15.48 1.58 39.35
N ALA A 358 -14.30 1.78 39.95
CA ALA A 358 -13.33 0.72 40.20
C ALA A 358 -13.79 -0.30 41.29
N ARG A 359 -14.96 -0.09 41.92
CA ARG A 359 -15.41 -0.79 43.14
C ARG A 359 -16.21 -2.10 42.97
N VAL A 360 -16.55 -2.53 41.75
CA VAL A 360 -17.36 -3.75 41.53
C VAL A 360 -16.52 -4.92 41.00
N SER A 361 -15.20 -4.84 41.05
CA SER A 361 -14.26 -5.96 40.82
C SER A 361 -14.24 -6.97 41.98
N LYS A 362 -15.40 -7.28 42.58
CA LYS A 362 -15.50 -8.13 43.78
C LYS A 362 -16.87 -8.80 44.01
N LEU A 363 -17.49 -9.25 42.93
CA LEU A 363 -18.61 -10.22 42.90
C LEU A 363 -18.49 -11.03 41.59
N GLU A 364 -17.64 -12.06 41.41
CA GLU A 364 -16.92 -12.92 42.37
C GLU A 364 -17.75 -13.38 43.57
N GLY A 365 -18.65 -14.34 43.32
CA GLY A 365 -19.45 -15.01 44.34
C GLY A 365 -20.29 -16.12 43.72
N ASP A 366 -21.42 -15.75 43.13
CA ASP A 366 -22.52 -16.66 42.81
C ASP A 366 -22.67 -16.76 41.27
N LEU A 367 -22.40 -17.87 40.57
CA LEU A 367 -22.30 -19.28 40.95
C LEU A 367 -23.59 -19.93 41.51
N GLU A 368 -24.73 -19.24 41.48
CA GLU A 368 -26.01 -19.84 41.90
C GLU A 368 -27.21 -19.46 41.01
N SER A 369 -27.10 -19.74 39.72
CA SER A 369 -28.15 -20.39 38.90
C SER A 369 -27.69 -20.49 37.43
N ALA A 370 -27.34 -21.64 36.87
CA ALA A 370 -28.03 -22.94 36.95
C ALA A 370 -29.51 -22.87 36.51
N ARG A 371 -29.82 -22.07 35.48
CA ARG A 371 -31.17 -22.00 34.86
C ARG A 371 -31.25 -22.36 33.37
N THR A 372 -30.47 -21.75 32.48
CA THR A 372 -30.80 -21.78 31.02
C THR A 372 -29.98 -22.72 30.12
N GLU A 373 -29.15 -23.62 30.67
CA GLU A 373 -28.68 -24.82 29.95
C GLU A 373 -29.34 -26.12 30.49
N ARG A 374 -30.34 -26.03 31.37
CA ARG A 374 -30.84 -27.19 32.14
C ARG A 374 -32.35 -27.45 32.08
N GLU A 375 -33.06 -26.90 31.10
CA GLU A 375 -34.53 -26.95 31.04
C GLU A 375 -35.14 -27.49 29.72
N ALA A 376 -34.33 -27.85 28.70
CA ALA A 376 -34.83 -28.35 27.41
C ALA A 376 -34.40 -29.79 27.04
N GLU A 377 -33.13 -30.18 27.26
CA GLU A 377 -32.66 -31.54 26.91
C GLU A 377 -32.68 -32.52 28.11
N ARG A 378 -33.04 -32.05 29.32
CA ARG A 378 -33.29 -32.90 30.49
C ARG A 378 -34.68 -33.55 30.46
N LYS A 379 -35.05 -34.13 29.32
CA LYS A 379 -36.05 -35.19 29.19
C LYS A 379 -35.40 -36.35 28.43
N SER A 380 -34.69 -37.22 29.14
CA SER A 380 -35.32 -38.35 29.84
C SER A 380 -36.03 -39.28 28.84
N LEU A 381 -35.24 -39.94 28.01
CA LEU A 381 -35.56 -41.26 27.47
C LEU A 381 -35.14 -42.38 28.46
N GLU A 382 -34.91 -42.03 29.73
CA GLU A 382 -34.56 -42.97 30.79
C GLU A 382 -35.81 -43.76 31.26
N ASP A 383 -35.57 -45.04 31.52
CA ASP A 383 -36.21 -45.80 32.60
C ASP A 383 -37.74 -45.87 32.64
N THR A 384 -38.33 -46.51 31.62
CA THR A 384 -38.93 -47.84 31.84
C THR A 384 -39.32 -48.52 30.51
N MET A 385 -38.73 -49.64 30.08
CA MET A 385 -37.60 -50.42 30.61
C MET A 385 -37.70 -50.93 32.06
N ARG A 386 -38.84 -51.49 32.45
CA ARG A 386 -38.94 -52.73 33.29
C ARG A 386 -40.38 -53.12 33.64
N GLU A 387 -41.08 -53.67 32.65
CA GLU A 387 -41.88 -54.89 32.81
C GLU A 387 -41.99 -55.53 31.41
N ARG A 388 -41.51 -56.75 31.15
CA ARG A 388 -41.18 -57.84 32.09
C ARG A 388 -40.21 -58.87 31.47
N ASP A 389 -38.91 -58.72 31.71
CA ASP A 389 -37.94 -59.85 31.61
C ASP A 389 -38.10 -60.86 32.76
N MET A 390 -38.99 -60.61 33.73
CA MET A 390 -39.36 -61.49 34.85
C MET A 390 -40.25 -62.67 34.43
N LEU A 391 -39.84 -63.33 33.35
CA LEU A 391 -40.15 -64.67 32.84
C LEU A 391 -39.24 -64.79 31.60
N ASN A 392 -37.92 -64.68 31.76
CA ASN A 392 -37.10 -65.48 32.67
C ASN A 392 -37.46 -66.97 32.54
N LYS A 393 -37.20 -67.48 31.33
CA LYS A 393 -36.01 -68.31 31.05
C LYS A 393 -35.57 -69.21 32.21
N GLN A 394 -35.19 -70.43 31.85
CA GLN A 394 -34.61 -71.41 32.75
C GLN A 394 -35.65 -72.10 33.74
N LEU A 395 -35.89 -73.44 33.83
CA LEU A 395 -35.17 -74.69 33.47
C LEU A 395 -36.11 -76.02 33.83
N VAL A 396 -36.13 -77.42 33.56
CA VAL A 396 -35.55 -78.62 32.71
C VAL A 396 -36.64 -79.62 32.04
N LYS A 397 -36.47 -80.97 32.09
CA LYS A 397 -37.08 -82.19 31.44
C LYS A 397 -37.26 -83.40 32.48
N ALA A 398 -38.28 -84.30 32.34
CA ALA A 398 -38.36 -85.84 32.49
C ALA A 398 -38.71 -86.64 33.85
N SER A 399 -39.34 -87.92 34.00
CA SER A 399 -39.96 -89.10 33.14
C SER A 399 -40.67 -90.53 33.72
N GLY A 400 -41.67 -91.37 33.04
CA GLY A 400 -42.30 -92.90 33.22
C GLY A 400 -43.72 -93.66 32.56
N ALA A 401 -44.10 -95.07 32.46
CA ALA A 401 -45.44 -95.92 31.97
C ALA A 401 -45.60 -97.64 31.93
N SER A 402 -46.54 -98.71 31.53
CA SER A 402 -48.05 -99.30 31.25
C SER A 402 -48.44 -100.95 30.82
N GLN A 403 -49.70 -101.70 30.78
CA GLN A 403 -50.12 -103.24 30.34
C GLN A 403 -51.69 -103.99 30.22
N LYS A 404 -52.10 -105.27 29.62
CA LYS A 404 -53.51 -106.16 29.48
C LYS A 404 -53.80 -107.84 29.16
N GLN A 405 -55.05 -108.50 28.81
CA GLN A 405 -55.65 -110.04 28.76
C GLN A 405 -56.82 -110.61 27.66
N GLN A 406 -57.70 -111.76 27.41
CA GLN A 406 -58.38 -113.20 27.79
C GLN A 406 -59.24 -114.09 26.59
N ASP A 407 -60.13 -115.24 26.37
CA ASP A 407 -61.09 -116.47 26.91
C ASP A 407 -61.64 -117.88 26.06
N GLN A 408 -62.89 -118.63 26.15
CA GLN A 408 -63.38 -120.19 25.96
C GLN A 408 -64.67 -120.92 25.07
N VAL A 409 -65.25 -122.27 25.18
CA VAL A 409 -66.23 -123.19 24.23
C VAL A 409 -67.27 -124.49 24.67
N LYS A 410 -68.02 -125.44 23.85
CA LYS A 410 -69.19 -126.58 24.09
C LYS A 410 -69.87 -127.71 22.99
N VAL A 411 -70.88 -128.73 23.19
CA VAL A 411 -71.51 -129.94 22.25
C VAL A 411 -72.83 -130.98 22.61
N HIS A 412 -73.56 -131.89 21.75
CA HIS A 412 -74.78 -132.96 21.99
C HIS A 412 -75.37 -134.18 20.93
N GLU A 413 -76.45 -135.13 21.12
CA GLU A 413 -77.00 -136.45 20.32
C GLU A 413 -78.50 -137.24 20.64
N ASN A 414 -79.37 -138.34 20.16
CA ASN A 414 -79.88 -139.41 19.03
C ASN A 414 -81.13 -140.57 19.29
N SER A 415 -81.84 -141.41 18.33
CA SER A 415 -82.58 -142.87 18.37
C SER A 415 -84.06 -143.44 17.74
N ARG A 416 -84.39 -144.82 17.44
CA ARG A 416 -85.70 -145.79 17.38
C ARG A 416 -86.52 -146.58 16.12
N LYS A 417 -87.35 -147.77 16.22
CA LYS A 417 -88.15 -148.71 15.17
C LYS A 417 -89.44 -149.74 15.53
N ASN A 418 -90.32 -150.41 14.61
CA ASN A 418 -91.60 -151.38 14.80
C ASN A 418 -92.08 -152.69 13.82
N LEU A 419 -93.40 -153.18 13.56
CA LEU A 419 -94.01 -154.63 13.13
C LEU A 419 -95.28 -154.95 12.04
N GLU A 420 -96.13 -156.11 12.01
CA GLU A 420 -97.11 -156.88 11.04
C GLU A 420 -96.64 -157.06 9.54
N GLN A 421 -97.23 -157.83 8.57
CA GLN A 421 -96.43 -158.20 7.32
C GLN A 421 -97.04 -158.33 5.88
N GLU A 422 -98.32 -158.69 5.66
CA GLU A 422 -98.99 -158.49 4.35
C GLU A 422 -100.14 -157.47 4.44
N ILE A 423 -100.83 -157.42 5.59
CA ILE A 423 -101.61 -156.25 6.00
C ILE A 423 -100.78 -155.20 6.76
N ASN A 424 -99.64 -155.50 7.40
CA ASN A 424 -98.49 -154.57 7.33
C ASN A 424 -97.46 -155.05 6.30
N GLY A 425 -97.96 -155.58 5.19
CA GLY A 425 -97.35 -155.43 3.88
C GLY A 425 -97.92 -154.11 3.41
N TYR A 426 -99.17 -154.07 2.96
CA TYR A 426 -99.85 -152.82 2.63
C TYR A 426 -99.90 -151.76 3.75
N LYS A 427 -99.91 -152.06 5.07
CA LYS A 427 -99.62 -151.04 6.12
C LYS A 427 -98.14 -150.77 6.37
N ALA A 428 -97.16 -151.64 6.04
CA ALA A 428 -95.74 -151.25 6.08
C ALA A 428 -95.27 -150.66 4.75
N GLU A 429 -96.02 -150.81 3.67
CA GLU A 429 -95.86 -150.17 2.37
C GLU A 429 -96.60 -148.83 2.39
N ALA A 430 -97.77 -148.73 3.03
CA ALA A 430 -98.39 -147.44 3.38
C ALA A 430 -97.70 -146.76 4.57
N HIS A 431 -96.99 -147.45 5.47
CA HIS A 431 -96.14 -146.81 6.49
C HIS A 431 -94.71 -146.55 5.98
N LYS A 432 -94.19 -147.29 5.00
CA LYS A 432 -93.03 -146.88 4.18
C LYS A 432 -93.43 -145.66 3.37
N GLN A 433 -94.54 -145.66 2.65
CA GLN A 433 -95.01 -144.51 1.88
C GLN A 433 -95.36 -143.34 2.80
N ARG A 434 -95.98 -143.52 3.97
CA ARG A 434 -96.13 -142.42 4.95
C ARG A 434 -94.83 -142.02 5.62
N LYS A 435 -93.83 -142.90 5.76
CA LYS A 435 -92.47 -142.52 6.20
C LYS A 435 -91.63 -141.88 5.10
N MET A 436 -91.89 -142.22 3.84
CA MET A 436 -91.25 -141.68 2.65
C MET A 436 -91.87 -140.33 2.34
N ILE A 437 -93.19 -140.19 2.45
CA ILE A 437 -93.90 -138.91 2.45
C ILE A 437 -93.42 -138.08 3.63
N PHE A 438 -93.40 -138.58 4.87
CA PHE A 438 -92.84 -137.83 6.01
C PHE A 438 -91.33 -137.53 5.87
N LEU A 439 -90.54 -138.37 5.18
CA LEU A 439 -89.14 -138.09 4.86
C LEU A 439 -89.02 -137.04 3.75
N LEU A 440 -89.87 -137.08 2.71
CA LEU A 440 -89.91 -136.12 1.60
C LEU A 440 -90.58 -134.79 2.00
N GLU A 441 -91.46 -134.80 3.00
CA GLU A 441 -92.01 -133.63 3.70
C GLU A 441 -90.92 -133.06 4.61
N LYS A 442 -90.19 -133.88 5.36
CA LYS A 442 -89.06 -133.42 6.20
C LYS A 442 -87.82 -133.04 5.38
N GLU A 443 -87.64 -133.59 4.20
CA GLU A 443 -86.64 -133.21 3.20
C GLU A 443 -87.12 -131.97 2.44
N GLY A 444 -88.42 -131.84 2.18
CA GLY A 444 -89.04 -130.62 1.65
C GLY A 444 -88.94 -129.45 2.63
N ASP A 445 -89.20 -129.67 3.92
CA ASP A 445 -88.99 -128.72 5.01
C ASP A 445 -87.50 -128.40 5.17
N LYS A 446 -86.62 -129.42 5.14
CA LYS A 446 -85.16 -129.20 5.13
C LYS A 446 -84.75 -128.34 3.95
N TYR A 447 -85.02 -128.74 2.71
CA TYR A 447 -84.65 -127.98 1.51
C TYR A 447 -85.36 -126.61 1.47
N GLY A 448 -86.54 -126.47 2.09
CA GLY A 448 -87.19 -125.19 2.34
C GLY A 448 -86.40 -124.31 3.32
N THR A 449 -85.96 -124.85 4.46
CA THR A 449 -85.10 -124.14 5.41
C THR A 449 -83.69 -123.87 4.87
N GLU A 450 -83.09 -124.80 4.12
CA GLU A 450 -81.79 -124.66 3.47
C GLU A 450 -81.86 -123.63 2.34
N ALA A 451 -82.95 -123.58 1.56
CA ALA A 451 -83.20 -122.53 0.58
C ALA A 451 -83.49 -121.18 1.24
N ALA A 452 -84.26 -121.12 2.32
CA ALA A 452 -84.51 -119.90 3.08
C ALA A 452 -83.23 -119.37 3.75
N GLU A 453 -82.40 -120.25 4.31
CA GLU A 453 -81.07 -119.92 4.81
C GLU A 453 -80.14 -119.46 3.69
N ALA A 454 -80.11 -120.14 2.54
CA ALA A 454 -79.29 -119.76 1.40
C ALA A 454 -79.73 -118.40 0.83
N HIS A 455 -81.04 -118.14 0.75
CA HIS A 455 -81.58 -116.85 0.31
C HIS A 455 -81.33 -115.74 1.35
N THR A 456 -81.32 -116.07 2.64
CA THR A 456 -80.96 -115.12 3.71
C THR A 456 -79.48 -114.79 3.67
N LYS A 457 -78.60 -115.80 3.51
CA LYS A 457 -77.16 -115.64 3.35
C LYS A 457 -76.81 -114.88 2.07
N TYR A 458 -77.54 -115.11 0.97
CA TYR A 458 -77.43 -114.34 -0.27
C TYR A 458 -77.85 -112.88 -0.07
N ALA A 459 -78.99 -112.62 0.60
CA ALA A 459 -79.42 -111.26 0.91
C ALA A 459 -78.42 -110.53 1.80
N GLN A 460 -77.91 -111.18 2.86
CA GLN A 460 -76.86 -110.65 3.73
C GLN A 460 -75.55 -110.37 2.96
N ALA A 461 -75.12 -111.28 2.08
CA ALA A 461 -73.95 -111.06 1.23
C ALA A 461 -74.13 -109.89 0.25
N LEU A 462 -75.35 -109.69 -0.27
CA LEU A 462 -75.67 -108.59 -1.19
C LEU A 462 -75.79 -107.24 -0.44
N GLU A 463 -76.29 -107.24 0.80
CA GLU A 463 -76.26 -106.11 1.73
C GLU A 463 -74.81 -105.76 2.13
N GLU A 464 -73.97 -106.76 2.40
CA GLU A 464 -72.53 -106.59 2.63
C GLU A 464 -71.84 -106.00 1.39
N VAL A 465 -72.12 -106.49 0.18
CA VAL A 465 -71.58 -105.92 -1.06
C VAL A 465 -71.97 -104.45 -1.19
N LYS A 466 -73.25 -104.08 -1.00
CA LYS A 466 -73.68 -102.67 -0.99
C LYS A 466 -72.98 -101.84 0.08
N SER A 467 -72.76 -102.39 1.28
CA SER A 467 -72.02 -101.71 2.35
C SER A 467 -70.54 -101.48 1.98
N ARG A 468 -69.93 -102.42 1.24
CA ARG A 468 -68.57 -102.31 0.73
C ARG A 468 -68.49 -101.37 -0.48
N GLU A 469 -69.45 -101.38 -1.40
CA GLU A 469 -69.55 -100.44 -2.52
C GLU A 469 -69.71 -98.99 -2.03
N THR A 470 -70.62 -98.74 -1.08
CA THR A 470 -70.78 -97.43 -0.46
C THR A 470 -69.52 -97.00 0.31
N SER A 471 -68.85 -97.93 1.00
CA SER A 471 -67.54 -97.68 1.62
C SER A 471 -66.44 -97.36 0.60
N ILE A 472 -66.41 -98.05 -0.54
CA ILE A 472 -65.48 -97.81 -1.66
C ILE A 472 -65.73 -96.42 -2.25
N ILE A 473 -66.99 -96.03 -2.47
CA ILE A 473 -67.34 -94.67 -2.95
C ILE A 473 -66.90 -93.61 -1.93
N GLN A 474 -67.09 -93.83 -0.63
CA GLN A 474 -66.60 -92.92 0.42
C GLN A 474 -65.07 -92.83 0.46
N LEU A 475 -64.36 -93.96 0.26
CA LEU A 475 -62.90 -94.00 0.20
C LEU A 475 -62.36 -93.34 -1.06
N GLN A 476 -62.96 -93.58 -2.24
CA GLN A 476 -62.63 -92.89 -3.49
C GLN A 476 -62.85 -91.38 -3.37
N LYS A 477 -63.96 -90.94 -2.76
CA LYS A 477 -64.20 -89.52 -2.46
C LYS A 477 -63.13 -88.95 -1.52
N ARG A 478 -62.74 -89.69 -0.46
CA ARG A 478 -61.62 -89.31 0.43
C ARG A 478 -60.28 -89.23 -0.30
N ILE A 479 -60.01 -90.12 -1.24
CA ILE A 479 -58.80 -90.09 -2.08
C ILE A 479 -58.82 -88.85 -2.98
N ALA A 480 -59.92 -88.60 -3.71
CA ALA A 480 -60.06 -87.41 -4.56
C ALA A 480 -59.98 -86.10 -3.75
N GLU A 481 -60.58 -86.03 -2.56
CA GLU A 481 -60.41 -84.89 -1.64
C GLU A 481 -58.96 -84.76 -1.14
N GLY A 482 -58.26 -85.88 -0.93
CA GLY A 482 -56.84 -85.93 -0.56
C GLY A 482 -55.91 -85.46 -1.69
N GLU A 483 -56.15 -85.90 -2.92
CA GLU A 483 -55.44 -85.48 -4.13
C GLU A 483 -55.68 -84.00 -4.45
N ALA A 484 -56.92 -83.51 -4.30
CA ALA A 484 -57.24 -82.10 -4.41
C ALA A 484 -56.47 -81.26 -3.37
N LYS A 485 -56.43 -81.70 -2.10
CA LYS A 485 -55.64 -81.06 -1.03
C LYS A 485 -54.14 -81.13 -1.31
N LEU A 486 -53.62 -82.26 -1.83
CA LEU A 486 -52.22 -82.41 -2.21
C LEU A 486 -51.85 -81.45 -3.36
N LYS A 487 -52.71 -81.34 -4.38
CA LYS A 487 -52.53 -80.41 -5.51
C LYS A 487 -52.59 -78.96 -5.05
N GLN A 488 -53.51 -78.61 -4.15
CA GLN A 488 -53.57 -77.29 -3.51
C GLN A 488 -52.31 -76.99 -2.70
N GLN A 489 -51.82 -77.95 -1.89
CA GLN A 489 -50.58 -77.79 -1.12
C GLN A 489 -49.34 -77.67 -2.01
N ARG A 490 -49.26 -78.40 -3.12
CA ARG A 490 -48.21 -78.23 -4.13
C ARG A 490 -48.24 -76.84 -4.75
N GLY A 491 -49.41 -76.36 -5.19
CA GLY A 491 -49.57 -75.01 -5.72
C GLY A 491 -49.22 -73.91 -4.71
N LEU A 492 -49.60 -74.08 -3.43
CA LEU A 492 -49.20 -73.17 -2.35
C LEU A 492 -47.69 -73.21 -2.08
N TYR A 493 -47.06 -74.39 -2.12
CA TYR A 493 -45.61 -74.52 -1.97
C TYR A 493 -44.85 -73.91 -3.16
N GLU A 494 -45.34 -74.10 -4.38
CA GLU A 494 -44.79 -73.51 -5.60
C GLU A 494 -44.93 -71.98 -5.61
N ALA A 495 -46.08 -71.45 -5.17
CA ALA A 495 -46.28 -70.03 -4.94
C ALA A 495 -45.30 -69.49 -3.89
N VAL A 496 -45.24 -70.08 -2.68
CA VAL A 496 -44.29 -69.66 -1.63
C VAL A 496 -42.83 -69.76 -2.08
N ARG A 497 -42.47 -70.75 -2.91
CA ARG A 497 -41.13 -70.88 -3.50
C ARG A 497 -40.87 -69.80 -4.55
N SER A 498 -41.86 -69.46 -5.37
CA SER A 498 -41.82 -68.35 -6.33
C SER A 498 -41.65 -67.02 -5.60
N ASP A 499 -42.49 -66.74 -4.61
CA ASP A 499 -42.44 -65.54 -3.76
C ASP A 499 -41.09 -65.43 -3.05
N ARG A 500 -40.59 -66.51 -2.45
CA ARG A 500 -39.26 -66.54 -1.82
C ARG A 500 -38.15 -66.21 -2.81
N ASN A 501 -38.22 -66.73 -4.04
CA ASN A 501 -37.23 -66.44 -5.08
C ASN A 501 -37.36 -64.99 -5.59
N LEU A 502 -38.57 -64.47 -5.73
CA LEU A 502 -38.84 -63.07 -6.08
C LEU A 502 -38.32 -62.12 -5.00
N TYR A 503 -38.67 -62.33 -3.74
CA TYR A 503 -38.15 -61.53 -2.63
C TYR A 503 -36.63 -61.66 -2.47
N SER A 504 -36.05 -62.83 -2.74
CA SER A 504 -34.59 -63.01 -2.75
C SER A 504 -33.92 -62.24 -3.89
N LYS A 505 -34.55 -62.16 -5.06
CA LYS A 505 -34.08 -61.33 -6.20
C LYS A 505 -34.22 -59.85 -5.87
N ASN A 506 -35.40 -59.40 -5.45
CA ASN A 506 -35.65 -58.00 -5.10
C ASN A 506 -34.73 -57.53 -3.96
N LEU A 507 -34.40 -58.40 -2.99
CA LEU A 507 -33.43 -58.14 -1.93
C LEU A 507 -32.02 -57.97 -2.48
N MET A 508 -31.60 -58.80 -3.43
CA MET A 508 -30.30 -58.70 -4.10
C MET A 508 -30.22 -57.41 -4.94
N GLU A 509 -31.24 -57.09 -5.73
CA GLU A 509 -31.34 -55.83 -6.49
C GLU A 509 -31.31 -54.61 -5.54
N SER A 510 -32.05 -54.66 -4.42
CA SER A 510 -32.00 -53.61 -3.39
C SER A 510 -30.61 -53.48 -2.73
N GLN A 511 -29.89 -54.59 -2.54
CA GLN A 511 -28.53 -54.58 -1.98
C GLN A 511 -27.51 -54.01 -2.99
N GLU A 512 -27.65 -54.33 -4.28
CA GLU A 512 -26.86 -53.74 -5.35
C GLU A 512 -27.13 -52.23 -5.48
N GLU A 513 -28.40 -51.79 -5.46
CA GLU A 513 -28.77 -50.37 -5.40
C GLU A 513 -28.17 -49.67 -4.16
N ILE A 514 -28.20 -50.29 -2.98
CA ILE A 514 -27.58 -49.75 -1.76
C ILE A 514 -26.06 -49.63 -1.90
N VAL A 515 -25.38 -50.60 -2.53
CA VAL A 515 -23.94 -50.54 -2.81
C VAL A 515 -23.62 -49.41 -3.80
N ASP A 516 -24.43 -49.27 -4.84
CA ASP A 516 -24.25 -48.28 -5.89
C ASP A 516 -24.56 -46.85 -5.39
N MET A 517 -25.56 -46.70 -4.52
CA MET A 517 -25.83 -45.45 -3.80
C MET A 517 -24.74 -45.12 -2.77
N LYS A 518 -24.17 -46.11 -2.07
CA LYS A 518 -22.96 -45.90 -1.23
C LYS A 518 -21.75 -45.49 -2.06
N ARG A 519 -21.60 -45.99 -3.29
CA ARG A 519 -20.54 -45.59 -4.23
C ARG A 519 -20.75 -44.14 -4.71
N LYS A 520 -21.96 -43.79 -5.13
CA LYS A 520 -22.35 -42.42 -5.50
C LYS A 520 -22.14 -41.44 -4.34
N PHE A 521 -22.54 -41.79 -3.12
CA PHE A 521 -22.31 -41.00 -1.91
C PHE A 521 -20.81 -40.80 -1.61
N LYS A 522 -19.96 -41.82 -1.77
CA LYS A 522 -18.50 -41.66 -1.63
C LYS A 522 -17.91 -40.71 -2.66
N ILE A 523 -18.34 -40.80 -3.92
CA ILE A 523 -17.91 -39.90 -5.00
C ILE A 523 -18.38 -38.46 -4.70
N MET A 524 -19.64 -38.28 -4.33
CA MET A 524 -20.22 -36.98 -3.99
C MET A 524 -19.56 -36.34 -2.76
N ASN A 525 -19.22 -37.12 -1.73
CA ASN A 525 -18.45 -36.61 -0.59
C ASN A 525 -17.04 -36.20 -1.01
N HIS A 526 -16.36 -36.95 -1.88
CA HIS A 526 -15.05 -36.55 -2.39
C HIS A 526 -15.14 -35.25 -3.20
N GLN A 527 -16.18 -35.08 -4.03
CA GLN A 527 -16.48 -33.83 -4.73
C GLN A 527 -16.79 -32.68 -3.76
N ILE A 528 -17.49 -32.94 -2.64
CA ILE A 528 -17.75 -31.93 -1.60
C ILE A 528 -16.44 -31.50 -0.91
N GLU A 529 -15.54 -32.42 -0.55
CA GLU A 529 -14.24 -32.04 0.02
C GLU A 529 -13.34 -31.33 -1.02
N GLN A 530 -13.30 -31.78 -2.29
CA GLN A 530 -12.62 -31.06 -3.37
C GLN A 530 -13.16 -29.61 -3.52
N LEU A 531 -14.48 -29.44 -3.50
CA LEU A 531 -15.10 -28.10 -3.59
C LEU A 531 -14.84 -27.25 -2.35
N LYS A 532 -14.75 -27.85 -1.15
CA LYS A 532 -14.32 -27.14 0.07
C LYS A 532 -12.85 -26.72 0.00
N GLU A 533 -11.96 -27.57 -0.48
CA GLU A 533 -10.54 -27.23 -0.69
C GLU A 533 -10.39 -26.13 -1.75
N GLU A 534 -11.16 -26.20 -2.85
CA GLU A 534 -11.24 -25.13 -3.84
C GLU A 534 -11.74 -23.81 -3.23
N ILE A 535 -12.84 -23.84 -2.46
CA ILE A 535 -13.38 -22.65 -1.78
C ILE A 535 -12.32 -22.08 -0.82
N HIS A 536 -11.72 -22.90 0.03
CA HIS A 536 -10.70 -22.45 0.98
C HIS A 536 -9.45 -21.86 0.27
N SER A 537 -9.05 -22.42 -0.87
CA SER A 537 -7.96 -21.86 -1.69
C SER A 537 -8.34 -20.51 -2.32
N LYS A 538 -9.60 -20.35 -2.75
CA LYS A 538 -10.14 -19.11 -3.33
C LYS A 538 -10.34 -18.03 -2.27
N ASP A 539 -10.81 -18.39 -1.07
CA ASP A 539 -10.90 -17.49 0.08
C ASP A 539 -9.51 -16.99 0.51
N THR A 540 -8.53 -17.89 0.57
CA THR A 540 -7.13 -17.54 0.87
C THR A 540 -6.54 -16.60 -0.19
N ALA A 541 -6.84 -16.84 -1.48
CA ALA A 541 -6.45 -15.95 -2.57
C ALA A 541 -7.17 -14.58 -2.49
N LEU A 542 -8.47 -14.55 -2.22
CA LEU A 542 -9.26 -13.32 -2.06
C LEU A 542 -8.77 -12.46 -0.89
N VAL A 543 -8.42 -13.08 0.25
CA VAL A 543 -7.82 -12.36 1.40
C VAL A 543 -6.47 -11.76 1.00
N LYS A 544 -5.64 -12.48 0.24
CA LYS A 544 -4.36 -11.96 -0.25
C LYS A 544 -4.55 -10.80 -1.23
N GLU A 545 -5.40 -10.97 -2.25
CA GLU A 545 -5.75 -9.92 -3.22
C GLU A 545 -6.33 -8.68 -2.52
N HIS A 546 -7.10 -8.85 -1.44
CA HIS A 546 -7.61 -7.73 -0.64
C HIS A 546 -6.50 -6.95 0.07
N PHE A 547 -5.52 -7.64 0.66
CA PHE A 547 -4.34 -6.98 1.26
C PHE A 547 -3.45 -6.31 0.21
N ASP A 548 -3.21 -6.97 -0.93
CA ASP A 548 -2.44 -6.41 -2.04
C ASP A 548 -3.15 -5.19 -2.67
N HIS A 549 -4.50 -5.20 -2.79
CA HIS A 549 -5.30 -4.04 -3.19
C HIS A 549 -5.21 -2.89 -2.17
N ILE A 550 -5.29 -3.16 -0.86
CA ILE A 550 -5.11 -2.13 0.18
C ILE A 550 -3.71 -1.50 0.11
N LYS A 551 -2.68 -2.31 -0.20
CA LYS A 551 -1.32 -1.84 -0.40
C LYS A 551 -1.21 -0.96 -1.65
N VAL A 552 -1.79 -1.38 -2.77
CA VAL A 552 -1.81 -0.60 -4.03
C VAL A 552 -2.57 0.71 -3.89
N GLU A 553 -3.72 0.77 -3.21
CA GLU A 553 -4.41 2.04 -2.96
C GLU A 553 -3.58 2.99 -2.09
N LYS A 554 -2.89 2.50 -1.06
CA LYS A 554 -1.97 3.33 -0.25
C LYS A 554 -0.76 3.83 -1.06
N GLU A 555 -0.21 3.01 -1.95
CA GLU A 555 0.87 3.43 -2.85
C GLU A 555 0.37 4.48 -3.87
N LYS A 556 -0.83 4.31 -4.40
CA LYS A 556 -1.54 5.24 -5.28
C LYS A 556 -1.90 6.57 -4.60
N GLU A 557 -2.29 6.57 -3.33
CA GLU A 557 -2.47 7.80 -2.54
C GLU A 557 -1.14 8.53 -2.30
N ASN A 558 -0.09 7.82 -1.91
CA ASN A 558 1.26 8.40 -1.78
C ASN A 558 1.77 8.99 -3.11
N LEU A 559 1.55 8.31 -4.24
CA LEU A 559 1.91 8.80 -5.56
C LEU A 559 1.06 10.00 -5.99
N ARG A 560 -0.23 10.06 -5.62
CA ARG A 560 -1.09 11.24 -5.80
C ARG A 560 -0.59 12.44 -5.00
N GLU A 561 -0.22 12.24 -3.72
CA GLU A 561 0.40 13.30 -2.92
C GLU A 561 1.72 13.79 -3.52
N GLN A 562 2.58 12.88 -3.97
CA GLN A 562 3.86 13.24 -4.60
C GLN A 562 3.64 14.00 -5.90
N LEU A 563 2.69 13.58 -6.75
CA LEU A 563 2.29 14.31 -7.96
C LEU A 563 1.70 15.68 -7.65
N ALA A 564 0.89 15.82 -6.60
CA ALA A 564 0.36 17.11 -6.17
C ALA A 564 1.48 18.06 -5.70
N LYS A 565 2.41 17.55 -4.89
CA LYS A 565 3.60 18.29 -4.43
C LYS A 565 4.51 18.70 -5.59
N LEU A 566 4.77 17.80 -6.54
CA LEU A 566 5.56 18.09 -7.74
C LEU A 566 4.87 19.09 -8.68
N ARG A 567 3.55 19.02 -8.86
CA ARG A 567 2.79 20.02 -9.64
C ARG A 567 2.81 21.40 -8.99
N ALA A 568 2.65 21.48 -7.67
CA ALA A 568 2.75 22.75 -6.94
C ALA A 568 4.15 23.36 -7.01
N LEU A 569 5.20 22.53 -7.06
CA LEU A 569 6.59 22.97 -7.26
C LEU A 569 6.83 23.39 -8.73
N GLY A 570 6.27 22.66 -9.70
CA GLY A 570 6.27 23.03 -11.11
C GLY A 570 5.64 24.39 -11.37
N LEU A 571 4.43 24.64 -10.87
CA LEU A 571 3.74 25.93 -11.00
C LEU A 571 4.55 27.09 -10.40
N LYS A 572 5.22 26.89 -9.25
CA LYS A 572 6.12 27.90 -8.68
C LYS A 572 7.35 28.14 -9.55
N ASN A 573 7.92 27.10 -10.15
CA ASN A 573 9.05 27.25 -11.07
C ASN A 573 8.62 27.96 -12.36
N GLU A 574 7.42 27.71 -12.88
CA GLU A 574 6.83 28.45 -14.01
C GLU A 574 6.60 29.92 -13.65
N GLU A 575 6.12 30.22 -12.43
CA GLU A 575 5.97 31.58 -11.91
C GLU A 575 7.32 32.31 -11.79
N TYR A 576 8.35 31.68 -11.24
CA TYR A 576 9.71 32.23 -11.20
C TYR A 576 10.30 32.43 -12.61
N VAL A 577 10.09 31.49 -13.54
CA VAL A 577 10.52 31.65 -14.94
C VAL A 577 9.80 32.82 -15.62
N GLY A 578 8.51 33.03 -15.35
CA GLY A 578 7.76 34.20 -15.82
C GLY A 578 8.30 35.52 -15.25
N GLN A 579 8.65 35.54 -13.96
CA GLN A 579 9.29 36.70 -13.32
C GLN A 579 10.66 37.00 -13.97
N PHE A 580 11.53 36.01 -14.10
CA PHE A 580 12.84 36.18 -14.75
C PHE A 580 12.72 36.57 -16.24
N GLN A 581 11.74 36.06 -16.98
CA GLN A 581 11.49 36.49 -18.37
C GLN A 581 11.04 37.95 -18.44
N SER A 582 10.19 38.40 -17.52
CA SER A 582 9.77 39.80 -17.42
C SER A 582 10.96 40.71 -17.08
N GLU A 583 11.80 40.30 -16.13
CA GLU A 583 12.99 41.06 -15.74
C GLU A 583 14.08 41.07 -16.83
N MET A 584 14.32 39.95 -17.54
CA MET A 584 15.15 39.94 -18.74
C MET A 584 14.60 40.88 -19.83
N GLY A 585 13.27 40.94 -20.01
CA GLY A 585 12.63 41.91 -20.89
C GLY A 585 12.92 43.36 -20.49
N ARG A 586 12.80 43.67 -19.19
CA ARG A 586 13.11 45.00 -18.62
C ARG A 586 14.59 45.37 -18.79
N LEU A 587 15.50 44.45 -18.48
CA LEU A 587 16.95 44.66 -18.61
C LEU A 587 17.35 44.85 -20.07
N ASN A 588 16.80 44.07 -21.00
CA ASN A 588 17.04 44.25 -22.44
C ASN A 588 16.51 45.61 -22.94
N ALA A 589 15.37 46.10 -22.44
CA ALA A 589 14.87 47.44 -22.76
C ALA A 589 15.86 48.53 -22.29
N ILE A 590 16.35 48.44 -21.05
CA ILE A 590 17.34 49.37 -20.48
C ILE A 590 18.66 49.32 -21.27
N ILE A 591 19.12 48.13 -21.68
CA ILE A 591 20.32 47.97 -22.51
C ILE A 591 20.13 48.65 -23.88
N ASN A 592 19.00 48.41 -24.55
CA ASN A 592 18.70 49.03 -25.84
C ASN A 592 18.61 50.57 -25.75
N GLU A 593 18.04 51.10 -24.66
CA GLU A 593 17.98 52.55 -24.41
C GLU A 593 19.38 53.13 -24.15
N ALA A 594 20.20 52.47 -23.33
CA ALA A 594 21.58 52.87 -23.06
C ALA A 594 22.48 52.78 -24.32
N GLU A 595 22.29 51.78 -25.19
CA GLU A 595 23.01 51.69 -26.46
C GLU A 595 22.59 52.77 -27.45
N ALA A 596 21.29 53.11 -27.51
CA ALA A 596 20.77 54.20 -28.33
C ALA A 596 21.29 55.56 -27.83
N GLU A 597 21.36 55.76 -26.52
CA GLU A 597 21.89 56.97 -25.89
C GLU A 597 23.40 57.12 -26.12
N ARG A 598 24.18 56.05 -25.90
CA ARG A 598 25.61 56.00 -26.28
C ARG A 598 25.81 56.37 -27.75
N GLN A 599 24.91 55.95 -28.64
CA GLN A 599 24.98 56.26 -30.07
C GLN A 599 24.52 57.69 -30.42
N ARG A 600 23.71 58.36 -29.57
CA ARG A 600 23.46 59.81 -29.66
C ARG A 600 24.71 60.59 -29.23
N GLN A 601 25.22 60.33 -28.03
CA GLN A 601 26.40 61.01 -27.47
C GLN A 601 27.65 60.84 -28.36
N LYS A 602 27.82 59.67 -29.01
CA LYS A 602 28.89 59.47 -30.00
C LYS A 602 28.78 60.41 -31.20
N LYS A 603 27.57 60.64 -31.73
CA LYS A 603 27.34 61.57 -32.84
C LYS A 603 27.53 63.03 -32.42
N GLU A 604 27.10 63.39 -31.22
CA GLU A 604 27.33 64.72 -30.66
C GLU A 604 28.82 65.01 -30.47
N CYS A 605 29.59 64.02 -29.98
CA CYS A 605 31.05 64.10 -29.91
C CYS A 605 31.69 64.24 -31.31
N GLU A 606 31.22 63.48 -32.30
CA GLU A 606 31.66 63.61 -33.71
C GLU A 606 31.37 65.01 -34.28
N ILE A 607 30.22 65.60 -33.96
CA ILE A 607 29.86 66.98 -34.33
C ILE A 607 30.81 67.97 -33.65
N VAL A 608 30.98 67.92 -32.33
CA VAL A 608 31.88 68.82 -31.57
C VAL A 608 33.33 68.71 -32.03
N VAL A 609 33.80 67.51 -32.39
CA VAL A 609 35.12 67.32 -33.02
C VAL A 609 35.20 68.02 -34.39
N SER A 610 34.15 67.91 -35.22
CA SER A 610 34.12 68.62 -36.51
C SER A 610 34.09 70.15 -36.35
N GLU A 611 33.35 70.67 -35.37
CA GLU A 611 33.32 72.10 -35.05
C GLU A 611 34.67 72.59 -34.54
N ARG A 612 35.33 71.83 -33.64
CA ARG A 612 36.69 72.08 -33.18
C ARG A 612 37.68 72.16 -34.35
N ASP A 613 37.58 71.26 -35.32
CA ASP A 613 38.52 71.19 -36.43
C ASP A 613 38.28 72.30 -37.47
N ILE A 614 37.00 72.70 -37.67
CA ILE A 614 36.64 73.91 -38.43
C ILE A 614 37.19 75.17 -37.74
N LEU A 615 36.98 75.33 -36.43
CA LEU A 615 37.46 76.48 -35.65
C LEU A 615 38.99 76.52 -35.59
N GLY A 616 39.65 75.37 -35.42
CA GLY A 616 41.11 75.25 -35.50
C GLY A 616 41.65 75.68 -36.86
N THR A 617 41.00 75.26 -37.95
CA THR A 617 41.34 75.71 -39.32
C THR A 617 41.15 77.21 -39.50
N GLN A 618 40.07 77.80 -38.95
CA GLN A 618 39.85 79.24 -38.98
C GLN A 618 40.90 80.01 -38.15
N LEU A 619 41.29 79.49 -36.98
CA LEU A 619 42.26 80.10 -36.09
C LEU A 619 43.68 80.06 -36.68
N ILE A 620 44.06 78.98 -37.37
CA ILE A 620 45.31 78.91 -38.16
C ILE A 620 45.32 80.01 -39.23
N ARG A 621 44.27 80.11 -40.06
CA ARG A 621 44.16 81.17 -41.09
C ARG A 621 44.21 82.57 -40.50
N ARG A 622 43.56 82.81 -39.36
CA ARG A 622 43.62 84.10 -38.63
C ARG A 622 45.02 84.41 -38.11
N ASN A 623 45.77 83.41 -37.65
CA ASN A 623 47.17 83.58 -37.25
C ASN A 623 48.10 83.83 -38.45
N GLU A 624 47.84 83.22 -39.61
CA GLU A 624 48.53 83.51 -40.87
C GLU A 624 48.24 84.95 -41.35
N GLU A 625 46.97 85.36 -41.36
CA GLU A 625 46.54 86.75 -41.65
C GLU A 625 47.22 87.75 -40.70
N LEU A 626 47.24 87.49 -39.39
CA LEU A 626 47.93 88.33 -38.39
C LEU A 626 49.44 88.38 -38.63
N SER A 627 50.07 87.25 -38.97
CA SER A 627 51.52 87.19 -39.25
C SER A 627 51.88 88.03 -40.49
N LEU A 628 51.07 87.95 -41.55
CA LEU A 628 51.20 88.78 -42.74
C LEU A 628 50.98 90.28 -42.43
N LEU A 629 50.05 90.61 -41.53
CA LEU A 629 49.83 91.99 -41.08
C LEU A 629 51.00 92.53 -40.24
N TYR A 630 51.57 91.74 -39.33
CA TYR A 630 52.76 92.12 -38.58
C TYR A 630 53.97 92.31 -39.49
N GLU A 631 54.19 91.43 -40.46
CA GLU A 631 55.29 91.59 -41.44
C GLU A 631 55.09 92.84 -42.30
N LYS A 632 53.86 93.07 -42.78
CA LYS A 632 53.51 94.31 -43.51
C LYS A 632 53.74 95.56 -42.65
N MET A 633 53.39 95.51 -41.36
CA MET A 633 53.62 96.62 -40.42
C MET A 633 55.12 96.86 -40.19
N ARG A 634 55.92 95.80 -40.08
CA ARG A 634 57.39 95.85 -39.97
C ARG A 634 58.04 96.48 -41.21
N ILE A 635 57.61 96.07 -42.41
CA ILE A 635 58.07 96.63 -43.68
C ILE A 635 57.69 98.11 -43.79
N LEU A 636 56.45 98.48 -43.45
CA LEU A 636 56.00 99.87 -43.45
C LEU A 636 56.77 100.74 -42.44
N ALA A 637 57.00 100.26 -41.22
CA ALA A 637 57.79 100.97 -40.21
C ALA A 637 59.23 101.21 -40.68
N SER A 638 59.91 100.18 -41.22
CA SER A 638 61.27 100.33 -41.76
C SER A 638 61.31 101.17 -43.06
N THR A 639 60.19 101.36 -43.75
CA THR A 639 60.07 102.27 -44.89
C THR A 639 59.88 103.71 -44.42
N LEU A 640 59.07 103.91 -43.37
CA LEU A 640 58.85 105.21 -42.73
C LEU A 640 60.16 105.74 -42.11
N GLU A 641 60.86 104.93 -41.31
CA GLU A 641 62.15 105.27 -40.68
C GLU A 641 63.21 105.72 -41.70
N LYS A 642 63.27 105.04 -42.86
CA LYS A 642 64.12 105.44 -43.99
C LYS A 642 63.67 106.77 -44.61
N GLY A 643 62.36 106.96 -44.77
CA GLY A 643 61.78 108.22 -45.27
C GLY A 643 62.03 109.40 -44.34
N GLU A 644 61.87 109.21 -43.03
CA GLU A 644 62.18 110.20 -41.99
C GLU A 644 63.67 110.54 -41.98
N SER A 645 64.54 109.53 -42.07
CA SER A 645 66.01 109.72 -42.17
C SER A 645 66.38 110.57 -43.38
N GLN A 646 65.86 110.22 -44.57
CA GLN A 646 66.07 110.98 -45.80
C GLN A 646 65.49 112.39 -45.72
N PHE A 647 64.31 112.57 -45.13
CA PHE A 647 63.70 113.89 -44.92
C PHE A 647 64.57 114.76 -44.00
N VAL A 648 65.08 114.22 -42.90
CA VAL A 648 66.02 114.90 -41.99
C VAL A 648 67.32 115.27 -42.70
N GLU A 649 67.83 114.44 -43.62
CA GLU A 649 68.97 114.79 -44.49
C GLU A 649 68.63 115.94 -45.44
N ARG A 650 67.50 115.90 -46.14
CA ARG A 650 67.03 117.02 -46.99
C ARG A 650 66.81 118.31 -46.20
N CYS A 651 66.37 118.24 -44.95
CA CYS A 651 66.29 119.40 -44.06
C CYS A 651 67.68 119.95 -43.69
N LYS A 652 68.68 119.08 -43.45
CA LYS A 652 70.07 119.49 -43.23
C LYS A 652 70.67 120.14 -44.48
N GLU A 653 70.45 119.58 -45.66
CA GLU A 653 70.85 120.17 -46.96
C GLU A 653 70.20 121.54 -47.18
N SER A 654 68.87 121.63 -47.02
CA SER A 654 68.14 122.90 -47.15
C SER A 654 68.65 123.96 -46.17
N ASN A 655 69.01 123.57 -44.94
CA ASN A 655 69.56 124.50 -43.95
C ASN A 655 71.01 124.91 -44.25
N LYS A 656 71.84 124.03 -44.84
CA LYS A 656 73.17 124.41 -45.37
C LYS A 656 73.04 125.43 -46.50
N LEU A 657 72.20 125.15 -47.50
CA LEU A 657 71.94 126.07 -48.61
C LEU A 657 71.38 127.42 -48.10
N LYS A 658 70.55 127.44 -47.06
CA LYS A 658 70.09 128.67 -46.39
C LYS A 658 71.17 129.38 -45.56
N VAL A 659 72.27 128.74 -45.20
CA VAL A 659 73.47 129.40 -44.63
C VAL A 659 74.28 130.00 -45.78
N GLU A 660 74.65 129.19 -46.77
CA GLU A 660 75.41 129.60 -47.97
C GLU A 660 74.76 130.80 -48.69
N ILE A 661 73.43 130.81 -48.85
CA ILE A 661 72.69 131.96 -49.42
C ILE A 661 72.82 133.22 -48.56
N ARG A 662 72.83 133.12 -47.23
CA ARG A 662 73.01 134.27 -46.34
C ARG A 662 74.46 134.77 -46.34
N ASP A 663 75.43 133.85 -46.37
CA ASP A 663 76.85 134.18 -46.42
C ASP A 663 77.18 134.90 -47.74
N LEU A 664 76.67 134.40 -48.88
CA LEU A 664 76.76 135.06 -50.19
C LEU A 664 76.01 136.41 -50.23
N GLN A 665 74.85 136.53 -49.57
CA GLN A 665 74.15 137.83 -49.44
C GLN A 665 74.97 138.84 -48.62
N GLN A 666 75.63 138.39 -47.54
CA GLN A 666 76.50 139.22 -46.72
C GLN A 666 77.79 139.61 -47.46
N GLU A 667 78.37 138.71 -48.25
CA GLU A 667 79.49 139.00 -49.15
C GLU A 667 79.10 140.03 -50.20
N VAL A 668 77.97 139.85 -50.91
CA VAL A 668 77.44 140.84 -51.87
C VAL A 668 77.15 142.20 -51.21
N TYR A 669 76.68 142.22 -49.95
CA TYR A 669 76.48 143.46 -49.20
C TYR A 669 77.83 144.14 -48.86
N SER A 670 78.83 143.37 -48.40
CA SER A 670 80.18 143.86 -48.11
C SER A 670 80.90 144.40 -49.36
N LEU A 671 80.75 143.71 -50.51
CA LEU A 671 81.26 144.16 -51.79
C LEU A 671 80.56 145.44 -52.28
N ARG A 672 79.24 145.56 -52.09
CA ARG A 672 78.51 146.82 -52.37
C ARG A 672 79.00 147.97 -51.48
N GLY A 673 79.24 147.72 -50.19
CA GLY A 673 79.87 148.69 -49.28
C GLY A 673 81.24 149.13 -49.80
N SER A 674 82.08 148.18 -50.18
CA SER A 674 83.41 148.42 -50.76
C SER A 674 83.36 149.25 -52.05
N VAL A 675 82.37 149.01 -52.92
CA VAL A 675 82.12 149.83 -54.13
C VAL A 675 81.71 151.26 -53.76
N SER A 676 80.86 151.46 -52.74
CA SER A 676 80.52 152.83 -52.30
C SER A 676 81.73 153.58 -51.72
N SER A 677 82.62 152.89 -50.99
CA SER A 677 83.89 153.45 -50.52
C SER A 677 84.89 153.75 -51.65
N MET A 678 84.72 153.15 -52.83
CA MET A 678 85.60 153.37 -53.98
C MET A 678 85.48 154.80 -54.53
N GLU A 679 84.30 155.42 -54.42
CA GLU A 679 84.05 156.78 -54.89
C GLU A 679 84.63 157.83 -53.92
N THR A 680 84.54 157.61 -52.61
CA THR A 680 85.24 158.44 -51.62
C THR A 680 86.77 158.34 -51.77
N LEU A 681 87.31 157.12 -51.90
CA LEU A 681 88.74 156.90 -52.13
C LEU A 681 89.24 157.53 -53.45
N ARG A 682 88.40 157.56 -54.49
CA ARG A 682 88.72 158.25 -55.75
C ARG A 682 88.78 159.77 -55.59
N ASN A 683 87.89 160.34 -54.79
CA ASN A 683 87.89 161.77 -54.48
C ASN A 683 89.08 162.15 -53.58
N GLU A 684 89.42 161.32 -52.57
CA GLU A 684 90.65 161.48 -51.79
C GLU A 684 91.91 161.38 -52.65
N ALA A 685 91.96 160.45 -53.62
CA ALA A 685 93.08 160.34 -54.56
C ALA A 685 93.25 161.62 -55.41
N PHE A 686 92.15 162.22 -55.92
CA PHE A 686 92.22 163.52 -56.61
C PHE A 686 92.65 164.66 -55.68
N GLN A 687 92.17 164.68 -54.45
CA GLN A 687 92.53 165.67 -53.44
C GLN A 687 94.03 165.62 -53.12
N LEU A 688 94.53 164.42 -52.77
CA LEU A 688 95.95 164.13 -52.52
C LEU A 688 96.82 164.40 -53.75
N GLN A 689 96.34 164.17 -54.96
CA GLN A 689 97.10 164.48 -56.18
C GLN A 689 97.19 165.99 -56.44
N ARG A 690 96.19 166.78 -56.01
CA ARG A 690 96.24 168.26 -56.02
C ARG A 690 97.18 168.80 -54.95
N GLU A 691 97.12 168.25 -53.74
CA GLU A 691 97.99 168.59 -52.61
C GLU A 691 99.45 168.21 -52.89
N LEU A 692 99.72 167.04 -53.49
CA LEU A 692 101.03 166.62 -53.97
C LEU A 692 101.60 167.60 -55.02
N LEU A 693 100.77 168.20 -55.86
CA LEU A 693 101.22 169.20 -56.83
C LEU A 693 101.64 170.50 -56.11
N GLN A 694 100.83 170.96 -55.14
CA GLN A 694 101.12 172.14 -54.33
C GLN A 694 102.39 171.93 -53.50
N GLU A 695 102.51 170.79 -52.80
CA GLU A 695 103.71 170.43 -52.04
C GLU A 695 104.93 170.21 -52.93
N ARG A 696 104.80 169.78 -54.19
CA ARG A 696 105.95 169.74 -55.12
C ARG A 696 106.47 171.13 -55.48
N THR A 697 105.59 172.13 -55.65
CA THR A 697 106.03 173.53 -55.77
C THR A 697 106.62 174.07 -54.47
N LYS A 698 106.04 173.71 -53.31
CA LYS A 698 106.48 174.15 -51.98
C LYS A 698 107.84 173.57 -51.62
N VAL A 699 108.04 172.26 -51.80
CA VAL A 699 109.32 171.55 -51.63
C VAL A 699 110.41 172.14 -52.51
N ARG A 700 110.10 172.64 -53.72
CA ARG A 700 111.11 173.30 -54.55
C ARG A 700 111.64 174.60 -53.94
N ALA A 701 110.81 175.36 -53.23
CA ALA A 701 111.24 176.54 -52.47
C ALA A 701 111.90 176.15 -51.14
N LEU A 702 111.30 175.22 -50.40
CA LEU A 702 111.80 174.76 -49.10
C LEU A 702 113.10 173.93 -49.20
N SER A 703 113.47 173.45 -50.39
CA SER A 703 114.78 172.82 -50.65
C SER A 703 115.93 173.84 -50.63
N GLU A 704 115.65 175.14 -50.69
CA GLU A 704 116.65 176.21 -50.50
C GLU A 704 116.74 176.66 -49.03
N GLU A 705 115.83 176.22 -48.13
CA GLU A 705 115.78 176.63 -46.71
C GLU A 705 116.17 175.55 -45.70
N LEU A 706 116.38 174.29 -46.11
CA LEU A 706 116.55 173.14 -45.18
C LEU A 706 117.93 172.47 -45.26
N GLU A 707 118.97 173.27 -45.08
CA GLU A 707 120.23 172.78 -44.52
C GLU A 707 120.01 172.33 -43.05
N ASN A 708 120.17 171.02 -42.79
CA ASN A 708 120.14 170.35 -41.48
C ASN A 708 118.75 170.03 -40.83
N PRO A 709 118.66 169.04 -39.90
CA PRO A 709 117.51 168.09 -39.87
C PRO A 709 116.71 168.04 -38.54
N MET A 710 115.81 167.04 -38.37
CA MET A 710 115.94 165.92 -37.36
C MET A 710 114.61 165.22 -36.91
N ASN A 711 114.53 163.87 -37.05
CA ASN A 711 113.80 162.89 -36.18
C ASN A 711 112.22 162.89 -36.07
N VAL A 712 111.45 161.88 -35.58
CA VAL A 712 111.63 160.42 -35.22
C VAL A 712 110.26 159.65 -35.16
N HIS A 713 110.28 158.29 -35.14
CA HIS A 713 109.14 157.33 -35.09
C HIS A 713 108.33 157.22 -33.76
N ARG A 714 107.19 156.46 -33.79
CA ARG A 714 106.69 155.65 -32.63
C ARG A 714 105.80 154.43 -33.00
N TRP A 715 105.59 153.50 -32.05
CA TRP A 715 104.86 152.20 -32.13
C TRP A 715 104.02 151.92 -30.85
N ARG A 716 103.02 151.00 -30.89
CA ARG A 716 102.80 149.95 -29.84
C ARG A 716 101.81 148.80 -30.21
N LYS A 717 101.69 147.81 -29.31
CA LYS A 717 100.95 146.52 -29.38
C LYS A 717 100.38 146.14 -27.98
N LEU A 718 99.48 145.16 -27.86
CA LEU A 718 98.86 144.66 -26.60
C LEU A 718 98.43 143.17 -26.67
N GLU A 719 98.08 142.54 -25.54
CA GLU A 719 97.89 141.07 -25.33
C GLU A 719 96.69 140.71 -24.42
N GLY A 720 96.35 139.41 -24.27
CA GLY A 720 95.31 138.86 -23.38
C GLY A 720 95.40 137.32 -23.20
N SER A 721 94.72 136.72 -22.21
CA SER A 721 94.96 135.32 -21.73
C SER A 721 93.69 134.54 -21.30
N ASP A 722 93.82 133.24 -20.99
CA ASP A 722 92.74 132.23 -20.86
C ASP A 722 92.78 131.43 -19.50
N PRO A 723 91.65 130.90 -18.95
CA PRO A 723 91.60 130.23 -17.62
C PRO A 723 92.03 128.74 -17.56
N ALA A 724 92.05 128.17 -16.33
CA ALA A 724 92.81 126.96 -16.01
C ALA A 724 92.01 125.65 -15.80
N THR A 725 92.69 124.50 -16.00
CA THR A 725 92.17 123.12 -16.07
C THR A 725 91.53 122.52 -14.81
N PHE A 726 91.61 123.16 -13.64
CA PHE A 726 91.22 122.55 -12.36
C PHE A 726 89.71 122.27 -12.23
N GLU A 727 88.85 123.15 -12.76
CA GLU A 727 87.40 123.03 -12.65
C GLU A 727 86.83 121.80 -13.40
N LEU A 728 87.45 121.41 -14.52
CA LEU A 728 87.07 120.21 -15.26
C LEU A 728 87.27 118.93 -14.41
N VAL A 729 88.37 118.86 -13.65
CA VAL A 729 88.74 117.67 -12.88
C VAL A 729 87.75 117.42 -11.73
N GLN A 730 87.32 118.47 -11.02
CA GLN A 730 86.29 118.34 -9.99
C GLN A 730 84.95 117.85 -10.57
N LYS A 731 84.57 118.37 -11.75
CA LYS A 731 83.33 118.00 -12.43
C LYS A 731 83.31 116.53 -12.86
N ILE A 732 84.47 115.98 -13.27
CA ILE A 732 84.64 114.56 -13.60
C ILE A 732 84.44 113.68 -12.36
N HIS A 733 85.05 113.99 -11.22
CA HIS A 733 84.89 113.19 -9.99
C HIS A 733 83.45 113.13 -9.48
N ILE A 734 82.71 114.25 -9.54
CA ILE A 734 81.30 114.30 -9.14
C ILE A 734 80.44 113.40 -10.06
N LEU A 735 80.70 113.42 -11.37
CA LEU A 735 80.00 112.57 -12.34
C LEU A 735 80.35 111.08 -12.16
N GLN A 736 81.62 110.74 -11.90
CA GLN A 736 82.04 109.36 -11.62
C GLN A 736 81.36 108.78 -10.38
N LYS A 737 81.29 109.53 -9.28
CA LYS A 737 80.64 109.06 -8.05
C LYS A 737 79.14 108.80 -8.26
N ARG A 738 78.46 109.69 -8.98
CA ARG A 738 77.04 109.59 -9.32
C ARG A 738 76.74 108.49 -10.34
N LEU A 739 77.72 108.10 -11.16
CA LEU A 739 77.63 106.96 -12.06
C LEU A 739 77.68 105.64 -11.28
N ILE A 740 78.60 105.52 -10.31
CA ILE A 740 78.71 104.33 -9.44
C ILE A 740 77.41 104.11 -8.66
N GLU A 741 76.86 105.14 -8.01
CA GLU A 741 75.57 105.08 -7.31
C GLU A 741 74.42 104.59 -8.22
N LYS A 742 74.46 104.88 -9.53
CA LYS A 742 73.46 104.39 -10.50
C LYS A 742 73.80 103.03 -11.12
N SER A 743 75.06 102.60 -11.12
CA SER A 743 75.41 101.21 -11.43
C SER A 743 74.94 100.27 -10.33
N ASP A 744 75.16 100.62 -9.06
CA ASP A 744 74.71 99.83 -7.90
C ASP A 744 73.17 99.72 -7.88
N GLU A 745 72.44 100.83 -8.09
CA GLU A 745 70.97 100.84 -8.18
C GLU A 745 70.42 100.05 -9.39
N VAL A 746 71.24 99.74 -10.39
CA VAL A 746 70.89 98.84 -11.51
C VAL A 746 71.19 97.38 -11.13
N VAL A 747 72.32 97.10 -10.47
CA VAL A 747 72.66 95.74 -9.98
C VAL A 747 71.62 95.25 -8.97
N ASP A 748 71.18 96.10 -8.04
CA ASP A 748 70.09 95.76 -7.10
C ASP A 748 68.78 95.43 -7.83
N LYS A 749 68.45 96.18 -8.89
CA LYS A 749 67.25 95.91 -9.70
C LYS A 749 67.40 94.64 -10.54
N GLU A 750 68.60 94.33 -11.05
CA GLU A 750 68.86 93.04 -11.71
C GLU A 750 68.76 91.86 -10.73
N MET A 751 69.25 91.99 -9.50
CA MET A 751 69.06 90.97 -8.47
C MET A 751 67.58 90.81 -8.12
N LEU A 752 66.84 91.91 -8.00
CA LEU A 752 65.39 91.88 -7.75
C LEU A 752 64.62 91.23 -8.91
N ILE A 753 65.00 91.51 -10.16
CA ILE A 753 64.44 90.88 -11.37
C ILE A 753 64.77 89.39 -11.37
N LYS A 754 66.04 88.97 -11.23
CA LYS A 754 66.42 87.56 -11.16
C LYS A 754 65.70 86.80 -10.03
N HIS A 755 65.50 87.44 -8.88
CA HIS A 755 64.71 86.87 -7.78
C HIS A 755 63.22 86.75 -8.15
N LYS A 756 62.62 87.76 -8.78
CA LYS A 756 61.23 87.73 -9.27
C LYS A 756 61.01 86.72 -10.41
N GLU A 757 61.95 86.60 -11.34
CA GLU A 757 61.93 85.60 -12.41
C GLU A 757 62.05 84.18 -11.86
N LYS A 758 62.95 83.95 -10.90
CA LYS A 758 63.08 82.65 -10.22
C LYS A 758 61.81 82.30 -9.45
N LEU A 759 61.27 83.25 -8.68
CA LEU A 759 59.99 83.11 -7.97
C LEU A 759 58.82 82.86 -8.93
N TYR A 760 58.80 83.52 -10.10
CA TYR A 760 57.80 83.30 -11.15
C TYR A 760 57.94 81.94 -11.81
N PHE A 761 59.16 81.44 -12.03
CA PHE A 761 59.40 80.10 -12.58
C PHE A 761 59.07 79.00 -11.56
N GLU A 762 59.33 79.24 -10.28
CA GLU A 762 58.90 78.37 -9.16
C GLU A 762 57.37 78.36 -9.04
N LEU A 763 56.70 79.51 -9.05
CA LEU A 763 55.23 79.62 -9.10
C LEU A 763 54.64 78.96 -10.35
N LYS A 764 55.26 79.11 -11.53
CA LYS A 764 54.80 78.48 -12.77
C LYS A 764 54.95 76.97 -12.73
N ASN A 765 56.02 76.45 -12.13
CA ASN A 765 56.19 75.01 -11.89
C ASN A 765 55.26 74.47 -10.80
N ILE A 766 54.86 75.30 -9.83
CA ILE A 766 53.82 74.95 -8.85
C ILE A 766 52.45 74.90 -9.52
N LEU A 767 52.05 75.92 -10.31
CA LEU A 767 50.80 75.90 -11.07
C LEU A 767 50.75 74.74 -12.08
N ALA A 768 51.84 74.46 -12.79
CA ALA A 768 51.93 73.33 -13.72
C ALA A 768 51.97 71.94 -13.04
N ARG A 769 52.08 71.91 -11.70
CA ARG A 769 51.94 70.70 -10.86
C ARG A 769 50.65 70.68 -10.04
N GLN A 770 49.93 71.80 -9.96
CA GLN A 770 48.59 71.82 -9.40
C GLN A 770 47.65 71.19 -10.43
N PRO A 771 46.80 70.24 -10.02
CA PRO A 771 45.69 69.80 -10.86
C PRO A 771 44.79 71.00 -11.19
N GLY A 772 44.16 71.00 -12.36
CA GLY A 772 43.12 71.99 -12.68
C GLY A 772 42.00 71.97 -11.63
N PRO A 773 41.21 73.05 -11.49
CA PRO A 773 40.26 73.20 -10.38
C PRO A 773 39.33 72.00 -10.19
N GLU A 774 38.80 71.43 -11.28
CA GLU A 774 37.98 70.20 -11.25
C GLU A 774 38.71 68.99 -10.65
N VAL A 775 40.00 68.81 -10.95
CA VAL A 775 40.81 67.69 -10.46
C VAL A 775 41.31 67.94 -9.04
N ALA A 776 41.50 69.20 -8.64
CA ALA A 776 41.77 69.58 -7.25
C ALA A 776 40.54 69.36 -6.36
N GLU A 777 39.35 69.68 -6.87
CA GLU A 777 38.07 69.42 -6.22
C GLU A 777 37.77 67.91 -6.13
N GLN A 778 38.00 67.15 -7.20
CA GLN A 778 37.97 65.68 -7.17
C GLN A 778 38.97 65.10 -6.17
N LEU A 779 40.22 65.60 -6.09
CA LEU A 779 41.19 65.14 -5.10
C LEU A 779 40.77 65.46 -3.66
N SER A 780 40.12 66.61 -3.43
CA SER A 780 39.53 66.97 -2.14
C SER A 780 38.41 65.99 -1.75
N VAL A 781 37.50 65.69 -2.68
CA VAL A 781 36.43 64.68 -2.49
C VAL A 781 37.00 63.29 -2.25
N TYR A 782 38.03 62.88 -3.02
CA TYR A 782 38.67 61.58 -2.82
C TYR A 782 39.42 61.50 -1.49
N GLN A 783 40.13 62.55 -1.06
CA GLN A 783 40.77 62.58 0.26
C GLN A 783 39.74 62.56 1.41
N ALA A 784 38.63 63.30 1.29
CA ALA A 784 37.54 63.24 2.26
C ALA A 784 36.94 61.83 2.35
N SER A 785 36.65 61.21 1.19
CA SER A 785 36.13 59.84 1.13
C SER A 785 37.15 58.81 1.65
N LEU A 786 38.45 59.03 1.47
CA LEU A 786 39.51 58.17 1.98
C LEU A 786 39.59 58.25 3.51
N GLN A 787 39.59 59.47 4.08
CA GLN A 787 39.56 59.66 5.53
C GLN A 787 38.29 59.09 6.17
N GLU A 788 37.13 59.25 5.51
CA GLU A 788 35.89 58.64 5.98
C GLU A 788 35.92 57.11 5.90
N ARG A 789 36.55 56.53 4.87
CA ARG A 789 36.76 55.08 4.75
C ARG A 789 37.80 54.53 5.71
N GLU A 790 38.89 55.26 6.00
CA GLU A 790 39.84 54.92 7.06
C GLU A 790 39.14 54.93 8.42
N LYS A 791 38.32 55.94 8.71
CA LYS A 791 37.56 56.05 9.96
C LYS A 791 36.47 54.97 10.09
N GLN A 792 35.82 54.59 8.99
CA GLN A 792 34.94 53.41 8.94
C GLN A 792 35.74 52.11 9.14
N MET A 793 36.98 52.03 8.66
CA MET A 793 37.85 50.86 8.86
C MET A 793 38.34 50.76 10.32
N GLU A 794 38.64 51.88 10.99
CA GLU A 794 38.91 51.92 12.44
C GLU A 794 37.68 51.50 13.24
N GLN A 795 36.49 51.96 12.86
CA GLN A 795 35.22 51.55 13.49
C GLN A 795 34.94 50.06 13.29
N MET A 796 35.07 49.54 12.07
CA MET A 796 34.99 48.10 11.80
C MET A 796 36.09 47.30 12.54
N GLY A 797 37.27 47.88 12.74
CA GLY A 797 38.34 47.28 13.54
C GLY A 797 37.98 47.19 15.03
N ALA A 798 37.36 48.24 15.58
CA ALA A 798 36.84 48.26 16.94
C ALA A 798 35.67 47.28 17.12
N GLU A 799 34.73 47.22 16.18
CA GLU A 799 33.65 46.23 16.15
C GLU A 799 34.18 44.79 16.03
N LEU A 800 35.14 44.53 15.14
CA LEU A 800 35.79 43.23 15.00
C LEU A 800 36.50 42.83 16.31
N THR A 801 37.10 43.79 17.02
CA THR A 801 37.70 43.56 18.34
C THR A 801 36.63 43.25 19.40
N LEU A 802 35.47 43.91 19.35
CA LEU A 802 34.31 43.62 20.21
C LEU A 802 33.71 42.22 19.92
N TYR A 803 33.59 41.82 18.66
CA TYR A 803 33.16 40.48 18.29
C TYR A 803 34.19 39.42 18.70
N GLN A 804 35.50 39.73 18.65
CA GLN A 804 36.55 38.84 19.17
C GLN A 804 36.46 38.66 20.69
N THR A 805 36.16 39.71 21.47
CA THR A 805 35.93 39.58 22.92
C THR A 805 34.64 38.82 23.22
N GLN A 806 33.53 39.08 22.53
CA GLN A 806 32.29 38.28 22.66
C GLN A 806 32.53 36.79 22.34
N VAL A 807 33.27 36.47 21.27
CA VAL A 807 33.65 35.08 20.95
C VAL A 807 34.56 34.46 22.01
N SER A 808 35.36 35.26 22.74
CA SER A 808 36.12 34.81 23.90
C SER A 808 35.22 34.52 25.10
N GLU A 809 34.24 35.39 25.38
CA GLU A 809 33.24 35.22 26.44
C GLU A 809 32.37 33.99 26.18
N TYR A 810 31.82 33.81 24.98
CA TYR A 810 31.09 32.60 24.62
C TYR A 810 31.95 31.33 24.71
N LYS A 811 33.25 31.38 24.41
CA LYS A 811 34.16 30.24 24.65
C LYS A 811 34.35 29.94 26.14
N GLN A 812 34.38 30.96 27.00
CA GLN A 812 34.43 30.77 28.46
C GLN A 812 33.11 30.22 29.00
N GLU A 813 31.97 30.69 28.48
CA GLU A 813 30.64 30.21 28.88
C GLU A 813 30.38 28.77 28.40
N ILE A 814 30.75 28.43 27.16
CA ILE A 814 30.75 27.04 26.67
C ILE A 814 31.68 26.17 27.54
N SER A 815 32.82 26.67 27.99
CA SER A 815 33.72 25.95 28.91
C SER A 815 33.08 25.74 30.29
N ARG A 816 32.36 26.74 30.81
CA ARG A 816 31.58 26.68 32.06
C ARG A 816 30.45 25.65 31.97
N ILE A 817 29.60 25.74 30.95
CA ILE A 817 28.50 24.79 30.69
C ILE A 817 29.06 23.37 30.51
N ASN A 818 30.23 23.20 29.87
CA ASN A 818 30.88 21.90 29.77
C ASN A 818 31.44 21.37 31.12
N LYS A 819 31.83 22.23 32.06
CA LYS A 819 32.17 21.82 33.44
C LYS A 819 30.91 21.42 34.21
N GLU A 820 29.85 22.22 34.13
CA GLU A 820 28.57 21.95 34.79
C GLU A 820 27.93 20.66 34.25
N LEU A 821 27.97 20.41 32.94
CA LEU A 821 27.55 19.15 32.31
C LEU A 821 28.41 17.95 32.77
N LYS A 822 29.72 18.14 32.99
CA LYS A 822 30.61 17.09 33.55
C LYS A 822 30.27 16.82 35.02
N GLU A 823 29.94 17.83 35.82
CA GLU A 823 29.45 17.64 37.19
C GLU A 823 28.09 16.94 37.25
N VAL A 824 27.14 17.32 36.41
CA VAL A 824 25.83 16.65 36.32
C VAL A 824 26.01 15.19 35.92
N LYS A 825 26.88 14.90 34.94
CA LYS A 825 27.25 13.51 34.60
C LYS A 825 27.91 12.79 35.79
N ARG A 826 28.81 13.44 36.53
CA ARG A 826 29.44 12.85 37.74
C ARG A 826 28.40 12.53 38.81
N LYS A 827 27.51 13.48 39.14
CA LYS A 827 26.39 13.31 40.09
C LYS A 827 25.44 12.18 39.65
N TYR A 828 25.11 12.11 38.36
CA TYR A 828 24.29 11.03 37.80
C TYR A 828 24.97 9.66 37.88
N PHE A 829 26.26 9.54 37.58
CA PHE A 829 26.99 8.28 37.72
C PHE A 829 27.23 7.90 39.20
N GLU A 830 27.44 8.86 40.09
CA GLU A 830 27.47 8.63 41.55
C GLU A 830 26.12 8.13 42.06
N GLN A 831 25.00 8.73 41.63
CA GLN A 831 23.65 8.29 41.97
C GLN A 831 23.38 6.89 41.44
N LYS A 832 23.64 6.64 40.13
CA LYS A 832 23.46 5.32 39.53
C LYS A 832 24.33 4.25 40.21
N LYS A 833 25.55 4.60 40.65
CA LYS A 833 26.41 3.69 41.44
C LYS A 833 25.87 3.44 42.85
N ARG A 834 25.25 4.43 43.50
CA ARG A 834 24.51 4.22 44.77
C ARG A 834 23.28 3.33 44.57
N GLU A 835 22.52 3.53 43.49
CA GLU A 835 21.35 2.71 43.14
C GLU A 835 21.76 1.26 42.82
N GLN A 836 22.87 1.05 42.11
CA GLN A 836 23.45 -0.28 41.89
C GLN A 836 23.93 -0.92 43.20
N ALA A 837 24.64 -0.19 44.06
CA ALA A 837 25.05 -0.71 45.38
C ALA A 837 23.84 -1.04 46.29
N MET A 838 22.74 -0.29 46.20
CA MET A 838 21.46 -0.57 46.88
C MET A 838 20.74 -1.79 46.27
N GLN A 839 20.91 -2.07 44.98
CA GLN A 839 20.43 -3.30 44.35
C GLN A 839 21.31 -4.52 44.66
N GLU A 840 22.62 -4.33 44.83
CA GLU A 840 23.57 -5.38 45.21
C GLU A 840 23.42 -5.78 46.68
N THR A 841 23.24 -4.83 47.59
CA THR A 841 22.86 -5.12 48.99
C THR A 841 21.50 -5.83 49.06
N ARG A 842 20.47 -5.35 48.34
CA ARG A 842 19.17 -6.05 48.22
C ARG A 842 19.22 -7.42 47.53
N ARG A 843 20.35 -7.78 46.89
CA ARG A 843 20.61 -9.13 46.37
C ARG A 843 21.37 -9.98 47.40
N ALA A 844 22.34 -9.41 48.10
CA ALA A 844 23.04 -10.06 49.21
C ALA A 844 22.09 -10.42 50.37
N GLU A 845 21.13 -9.54 50.69
CA GLU A 845 20.02 -9.78 51.65
C GLU A 845 19.07 -10.91 51.22
N ARG A 846 19.25 -11.51 50.03
CA ARG A 846 18.37 -12.55 49.46
C ARG A 846 19.08 -13.88 49.16
N GLN A 847 20.29 -14.10 49.66
CA GLN A 847 20.97 -15.40 49.58
C GLN A 847 21.38 -15.91 50.97
N PRO A 848 20.97 -17.12 51.40
CA PRO A 848 21.43 -17.70 52.66
C PRO A 848 22.89 -18.18 52.52
N ALA A 849 23.63 -18.13 53.63
CA ALA A 849 25.04 -18.49 53.65
C ALA A 849 25.26 -20.01 53.62
N ILE A 850 26.08 -20.49 52.68
CA ILE A 850 26.71 -21.83 52.71
C ILE A 850 28.19 -21.69 52.33
N ASP A 851 29.05 -22.05 53.30
CA ASP A 851 30.44 -22.48 53.22
C ASP A 851 31.55 -21.59 52.61
N SER A 852 32.77 -22.03 52.90
CA SER A 852 34.04 -21.32 52.82
C SER A 852 35.07 -22.13 52.02
N PHE A 853 36.38 -21.79 52.14
CA PHE A 853 37.50 -22.27 51.29
C PHE A 853 37.45 -21.74 49.83
N VAL A 854 38.56 -21.44 49.15
CA VAL A 854 39.98 -21.81 49.35
C VAL A 854 40.89 -20.55 49.34
N GLN A 855 42.09 -20.66 49.93
CA GLN A 855 43.15 -19.64 49.93
C GLN A 855 43.88 -19.44 48.58
N GLU A 856 44.51 -18.27 48.48
CA GLU A 856 45.82 -17.99 47.86
C GLU A 856 46.37 -18.88 46.73
N SER A 857 46.70 -18.26 45.59
CA SER A 857 47.99 -18.49 44.94
C SER A 857 48.52 -17.27 44.18
N ARG A 858 49.83 -17.06 44.28
CA ARG A 858 50.55 -15.85 43.86
C ARG A 858 50.73 -15.75 42.34
N ALA A 859 50.87 -14.51 41.86
CA ALA A 859 51.84 -14.00 40.86
C ALA A 859 52.19 -14.87 39.62
N THR A 860 52.37 -14.27 38.43
CA THR A 860 53.62 -13.56 38.06
C THR A 860 53.52 -12.99 36.63
N LEU A 861 54.54 -12.19 36.24
CA LEU A 861 54.81 -11.72 34.86
C LEU A 861 53.77 -10.74 34.28
N GLN A 862 54.07 -9.98 33.22
CA GLN A 862 55.16 -9.05 32.88
C GLN A 862 54.79 -8.48 31.49
N ARG A 863 55.42 -7.38 31.08
CA ARG A 863 55.31 -6.83 29.71
C ARG A 863 56.02 -7.73 28.69
N PHE A 864 55.56 -7.77 27.43
CA PHE A 864 56.24 -7.29 26.20
C PHE A 864 55.37 -7.64 24.96
N THR A 865 54.87 -6.65 24.19
CA THR A 865 55.32 -6.21 22.85
C THR A 865 55.24 -7.21 21.68
N GLY A 866 54.70 -6.76 20.53
CA GLY A 866 54.85 -7.38 19.22
C GLY A 866 53.58 -7.29 18.36
N GLY A 867 53.55 -6.63 17.21
CA GLY A 867 54.58 -5.81 16.56
C GLY A 867 54.02 -5.02 15.35
N GLY A 868 54.84 -4.15 14.75
CA GLY A 868 54.61 -3.66 13.37
C GLY A 868 54.76 -4.82 12.38
N PHE A 869 54.28 -4.73 11.13
CA PHE A 869 54.87 -3.95 10.02
C PHE A 869 54.10 -4.33 8.71
N ASN A 870 54.11 -3.65 7.56
CA ASN A 870 54.66 -2.37 7.09
C ASN A 870 54.07 -2.03 5.68
N LEU A 871 54.51 -0.91 5.08
CA LEU A 871 54.50 -0.55 3.64
C LEU A 871 53.17 0.01 3.06
N ASN A 872 53.18 0.89 2.05
CA ASN A 872 54.33 1.37 1.26
C ASN A 872 54.27 2.85 0.82
N GLN A 873 55.42 3.39 0.42
CA GLN A 873 55.53 4.56 -0.47
C GLN A 873 55.67 4.07 -1.94
N PRO A 874 55.64 4.95 -2.97
CA PRO A 874 55.19 4.54 -4.31
C PRO A 874 56.23 3.78 -5.16
N ALA A 875 55.71 2.91 -6.02
CA ALA A 875 56.33 2.50 -7.28
C ALA A 875 55.22 2.12 -8.28
N SER A 876 55.12 2.86 -9.39
CA SER A 876 53.97 2.94 -10.33
C SER A 876 52.77 3.72 -9.79
#